data_AF-A0AAN6N1A0-F1
#
_entry.id   AF-A0AAN6N1A0-F1
#
_cell.length_a   1.000
_cell.length_b   1.000
_cell.length_c   1.000
_cell.angle_alpha   90.00
_cell.angle_beta   90.00
_cell.angle_gamma   90.00
#
_symmetry.space_group_name_H-M   'P 1'
#
loop_
_entity.id
_entity.type
_entity.pdbx_description
1 polymer ?
#
loop_
_entity_poly.entity_id
_entity_poly.type
_entity_poly.pdbx_seq_one_letter_code
_entity_poly.pdbx_strand_id
1 'polypeptide(L)'
;MEPFVHVREYPFVICKTCQFACVTDEVAGHLRRWHDSIQASERAEISQAVQQIPGTIRDQFGLRAFQFPPPSVQPVPFIIPPEPDGLRCAECPFVTRNVRGMQGHCRKAHGWRNEWQKGGNVAIKAKEAREVPWTTGILCQRFFWSRVASGWFEVGRVSEVAAYPAVEASTAVETIEQRVTRVHQAQAARFEAKKKQLVQAGDEKAEPSPWLRRVGWAGHLQGLDQDRLRSSVAAIGEGEPVLQRMWESFRRVMERVRAAAVAGRVGLAVLFEINRKEAHVKPSKPFDSRVEDDTWERYKERTQDWLDAERPPYEFTKQQADLFDRFKETVEEAVEQGADLDQGMVDRLCLDMMVAFLDHPFKDSHYESAIISGLAVMGLRDDGGWARPEDYTPVYSAVIKVARMLVVYQAVLEREDAIAKKEEIMSEEEARAAAPGLFRLVRGKVQRFMTIVTDTSEPAPMDWMFDARTYGMRIRFTTLATGGIDWQGDRITYQRLRFSMGALADMVHELIREMKGVLGALLMVEEDNFNAVPAIDWERFKDDHSEDRVGYSFLQDDRNVWVARGHGWVLGQMLRRADKQAEWVAGAADGAIPYRADAVRGHPFSKLLPTRVHDPTFILAPSSEPMQPMRIA
;
A
#
# COMPACT_ATOMS: atom_id res chain seq x y z
N MET A 1 -15.77 32.26 -5.44
CA MET A 1 -15.66 31.35 -6.60
C MET A 1 -15.20 30.01 -6.05
N GLU A 2 -16.06 29.23 -5.40
CA GLU A 2 -15.60 27.91 -4.90
C GLU A 2 -15.16 27.04 -6.09
N PRO A 3 -14.04 26.30 -6.00
CA PRO A 3 -13.12 26.14 -4.86
C PRO A 3 -11.94 27.13 -4.82
N PHE A 4 -11.90 28.11 -5.73
CA PHE A 4 -10.79 29.06 -5.88
C PHE A 4 -10.90 30.33 -5.01
N VAL A 5 -9.73 30.79 -4.56
CA VAL A 5 -9.56 32.08 -3.90
C VAL A 5 -8.44 32.87 -4.57
N HIS A 6 -8.67 34.16 -4.80
CA HIS A 6 -7.64 35.08 -5.28
C HIS A 6 -7.11 35.89 -4.10
N VAL A 7 -5.82 35.71 -3.80
CA VAL A 7 -5.09 36.47 -2.79
C VAL A 7 -4.46 37.64 -3.53
N ARG A 8 -4.82 38.89 -3.17
CA ARG A 8 -4.52 40.10 -3.97
C ARG A 8 -3.02 40.35 -4.16
N GLU A 9 -2.22 39.81 -3.28
CA GLU A 9 -0.76 39.88 -3.27
C GLU A 9 -0.11 39.02 -4.36
N TYR A 10 -0.87 38.08 -4.97
CA TYR A 10 -0.36 37.14 -5.95
C TYR A 10 -1.16 37.19 -7.26
N PRO A 11 -0.49 37.16 -8.42
CA PRO A 11 -1.14 37.30 -9.72
C PRO A 11 -1.74 35.97 -10.22
N PHE A 12 -2.28 35.13 -9.33
CA PHE A 12 -2.86 33.83 -9.67
C PHE A 12 -3.89 33.41 -8.61
N VAL A 13 -4.73 32.42 -8.95
CA VAL A 13 -5.74 31.90 -8.02
C VAL A 13 -5.23 30.66 -7.31
N ILE A 14 -5.73 30.39 -6.11
CA ILE A 14 -5.38 29.22 -5.30
C ILE A 14 -6.62 28.35 -5.13
N CYS A 15 -6.52 27.05 -5.43
CA CYS A 15 -7.59 26.11 -5.12
C CYS A 15 -7.53 25.75 -3.64
N LYS A 16 -8.62 25.99 -2.89
CA LYS A 16 -8.67 25.72 -1.45
C LYS A 16 -8.68 24.23 -1.11
N THR A 17 -9.21 23.40 -2.00
CA THR A 17 -9.27 21.94 -1.81
C THR A 17 -7.93 21.30 -2.16
N CYS A 18 -7.33 21.67 -3.29
CA CYS A 18 -6.07 21.08 -3.76
C CYS A 18 -4.83 21.77 -3.18
N GLN A 19 -4.98 22.93 -2.54
CA GLN A 19 -3.94 23.68 -1.84
C GLN A 19 -2.73 24.10 -2.71
N PHE A 20 -2.96 24.40 -3.99
CA PHE A 20 -1.93 24.96 -4.88
C PHE A 20 -2.49 26.00 -5.85
N ALA A 21 -1.58 26.82 -6.40
CA ALA A 21 -1.89 27.92 -7.30
C ALA A 21 -2.12 27.46 -8.75
N CYS A 22 -3.03 28.14 -9.46
CA CYS A 22 -3.36 27.95 -10.87
C CYS A 22 -3.39 29.31 -11.59
N VAL A 23 -2.88 29.34 -12.82
CA VAL A 23 -3.10 30.47 -13.75
C VAL A 23 -4.49 30.39 -14.36
N THR A 24 -5.02 31.50 -14.88
CA THR A 24 -6.44 31.57 -15.26
C THR A 24 -6.83 30.58 -16.36
N ASP A 25 -5.94 30.30 -17.31
CA ASP A 25 -6.25 29.39 -18.44
C ASP A 25 -6.18 27.92 -18.03
N GLU A 26 -5.55 27.61 -16.89
CA GLU A 26 -5.44 26.24 -16.36
C GLU A 26 -6.63 25.87 -15.45
N VAL A 27 -7.47 26.83 -15.05
CA VAL A 27 -8.59 26.62 -14.11
C VAL A 27 -9.59 25.61 -14.65
N ALA A 28 -10.00 25.70 -15.92
CA ALA A 28 -10.95 24.77 -16.50
C ALA A 28 -10.40 23.33 -16.56
N GLY A 29 -9.11 23.18 -16.89
CA GLY A 29 -8.42 21.88 -16.90
C GLY A 29 -8.21 21.32 -15.49
N HIS A 30 -7.92 22.19 -14.51
CA HIS A 30 -7.81 21.82 -13.10
C HIS A 30 -9.14 21.29 -12.55
N LEU A 31 -10.25 22.02 -12.78
CA LEU A 31 -11.57 21.60 -12.34
C LEU A 31 -12.01 20.27 -12.98
N ARG A 32 -11.69 20.06 -14.26
CA ARG A 32 -11.98 18.79 -14.95
C ARG A 32 -11.23 17.58 -14.37
N ARG A 33 -10.05 17.80 -13.78
CA ARG A 33 -9.14 16.73 -13.37
C ARG A 33 -9.18 16.43 -11.87
N TRP A 34 -9.53 17.43 -11.05
CA TRP A 34 -9.47 17.33 -9.59
C TRP A 34 -10.81 17.61 -8.90
N HIS A 35 -11.83 18.02 -9.66
CA HIS A 35 -13.15 18.39 -9.14
C HIS A 35 -14.29 17.82 -10.00
N ASP A 36 -14.34 16.49 -10.08
CA ASP A 36 -15.29 15.76 -10.94
C ASP A 36 -16.76 15.96 -10.53
N SER A 37 -17.01 16.36 -9.28
CA SER A 37 -18.33 16.69 -8.76
C SER A 37 -18.91 18.01 -9.28
N ILE A 38 -18.11 18.87 -9.91
CA ILE A 38 -18.56 20.18 -10.43
C ILE A 38 -19.05 19.99 -11.88
N GLN A 39 -20.27 20.41 -12.18
CA GLN A 39 -20.86 20.24 -13.50
C GLN A 39 -20.18 21.11 -14.58
N ALA A 40 -20.32 20.75 -15.86
CA ALA A 40 -19.65 21.43 -16.96
C ALA A 40 -20.06 22.91 -17.10
N SER A 41 -21.34 23.23 -16.86
CA SER A 41 -21.86 24.61 -16.85
C SER A 41 -21.24 25.44 -15.73
N GLU A 42 -21.20 24.89 -14.52
CA GLU A 42 -20.61 25.53 -13.34
C GLU A 42 -19.09 25.71 -13.49
N ARG A 43 -18.39 24.76 -14.12
CA ARG A 43 -16.97 24.90 -14.48
C ARG A 43 -16.72 26.07 -15.43
N ALA A 44 -17.60 26.25 -16.42
CA ALA A 44 -17.50 27.37 -17.36
C ALA A 44 -17.71 28.71 -16.66
N GLU A 45 -18.69 28.81 -15.76
CA GLU A 45 -18.96 30.00 -14.96
C GLU A 45 -17.78 30.35 -14.04
N ILE A 46 -17.21 29.37 -13.33
CA ILE A 46 -16.04 29.57 -12.46
C ILE A 46 -14.82 30.01 -13.28
N SER A 47 -14.58 29.36 -14.43
CA SER A 47 -13.45 29.72 -15.31
C SER A 47 -13.61 31.14 -15.85
N GLN A 48 -14.82 31.54 -16.26
CA GLN A 48 -15.10 32.88 -16.74
C GLN A 48 -14.93 33.92 -15.62
N ALA A 49 -15.41 33.63 -14.41
CA ALA A 49 -15.24 34.52 -13.25
C ALA A 49 -13.76 34.72 -12.90
N VAL A 50 -12.94 33.67 -12.95
CA VAL A 50 -11.49 33.78 -12.69
C VAL A 50 -10.76 34.57 -13.77
N GLN A 51 -11.13 34.40 -15.04
CA GLN A 51 -10.52 35.17 -16.15
C GLN A 51 -10.82 36.67 -16.10
N GLN A 52 -11.90 37.08 -15.42
CA GLN A 52 -12.26 38.49 -15.25
C GLN A 52 -11.53 39.17 -14.07
N ILE A 53 -10.69 38.45 -13.32
CA ILE A 53 -9.94 39.01 -12.19
C ILE A 53 -8.77 39.86 -12.72
N PRO A 54 -8.74 41.18 -12.47
CA PRO A 54 -7.66 42.05 -12.95
C PRO A 54 -6.34 41.71 -12.26
N GLY A 55 -5.24 41.71 -13.03
CA GLY A 55 -3.89 41.49 -12.50
C GLY A 55 -3.46 40.02 -12.40
N THR A 56 -4.29 39.07 -12.84
CA THR A 56 -3.94 37.65 -12.87
C THR A 56 -3.19 37.27 -14.16
N ILE A 57 -2.22 36.37 -14.02
CA ILE A 57 -1.45 35.78 -15.12
C ILE A 57 -2.30 34.70 -15.78
N ARG A 58 -2.34 34.75 -17.12
CA ARG A 58 -3.15 33.85 -17.92
C ARG A 58 -2.50 32.49 -18.14
N ASP A 59 -1.20 32.48 -18.41
CA ASP A 59 -0.49 31.29 -18.89
C ASP A 59 0.89 31.09 -18.23
N GLN A 60 1.53 29.99 -18.62
CA GLN A 60 2.89 29.63 -18.18
C GLN A 60 3.97 30.60 -18.67
N PHE A 61 3.71 31.36 -19.74
CA PHE A 61 4.67 32.33 -20.27
C PHE A 61 4.76 33.56 -19.36
N GLY A 62 3.62 34.07 -18.89
CA GLY A 62 3.57 35.17 -17.92
C GLY A 62 4.20 34.83 -16.57
N LEU A 63 4.19 33.55 -16.16
CA LEU A 63 4.84 33.08 -14.93
C LEU A 63 6.37 33.16 -14.96
N ARG A 64 7.02 33.30 -16.14
CA ARG A 64 8.49 33.42 -16.22
C ARG A 64 9.04 34.69 -15.57
N ALA A 65 8.25 35.76 -15.56
CA ALA A 65 8.62 37.03 -14.95
C ALA A 65 8.22 37.13 -13.47
N PHE A 66 7.54 36.10 -12.93
CA PHE A 66 7.11 36.08 -11.54
C PHE A 66 8.33 35.96 -10.61
N GLN A 67 8.39 36.85 -9.62
CA GLN A 67 9.40 36.82 -8.57
C GLN A 67 8.79 36.26 -7.30
N PHE A 68 9.51 35.33 -6.67
CA PHE A 68 9.07 34.77 -5.40
C PHE A 68 9.08 35.84 -4.29
N PRO A 69 8.16 35.73 -3.32
CA PRO A 69 8.12 36.65 -2.20
C PRO A 69 9.44 36.62 -1.39
N PRO A 70 9.81 37.72 -0.74
CA PRO A 70 11.00 37.78 0.09
C PRO A 70 10.86 36.90 1.35
N PRO A 71 11.98 36.47 1.97
CA PRO A 71 12.02 35.62 3.17
C PRO A 71 11.22 36.06 4.40
N SER A 72 10.77 37.32 4.43
CA SER A 72 10.01 37.92 5.52
C SER A 72 8.50 37.76 5.38
N VAL A 73 8.01 37.09 4.32
CA VAL A 73 6.58 36.94 4.07
C VAL A 73 5.98 35.93 5.03
N GLN A 74 4.82 36.28 5.60
CA GLN A 74 4.03 35.38 6.44
C GLN A 74 3.53 34.17 5.62
N PRO A 75 3.27 33.02 6.26
CA PRO A 75 2.72 31.85 5.57
C PRO A 75 1.52 32.22 4.69
N VAL A 76 1.61 31.89 3.41
CA VAL A 76 0.55 32.20 2.46
C VAL A 76 -0.65 31.29 2.76
N PRO A 77 -1.85 31.85 2.98
CA PRO A 77 -3.03 31.06 3.27
C PRO A 77 -3.48 30.27 2.04
N PHE A 78 -4.20 29.17 2.28
CA PHE A 78 -4.84 28.30 1.27
C PHE A 78 -3.90 27.46 0.38
N ILE A 79 -2.58 27.63 0.47
CA ILE A 79 -1.61 26.66 -0.06
C ILE A 79 -1.13 25.69 1.03
N ILE A 80 -0.39 24.65 0.64
CA ILE A 80 0.18 23.66 1.58
C ILE A 80 0.89 24.40 2.74
N PRO A 81 0.66 24.01 4.00
CA PRO A 81 1.31 24.62 5.16
C PRO A 81 2.84 24.64 5.05
N PRO A 82 3.53 25.61 5.70
CA PRO A 82 4.99 25.70 5.65
C PRO A 82 5.70 24.44 6.12
N GLU A 83 6.67 24.00 5.33
CA GLU A 83 7.47 22.79 5.57
C GLU A 83 8.81 23.16 6.22
N PRO A 84 9.22 22.49 7.32
CA PRO A 84 10.37 22.90 8.14
C PRO A 84 11.75 22.43 7.64
N ASP A 85 11.79 21.62 6.58
CA ASP A 85 13.00 21.01 6.03
C ASP A 85 13.62 21.82 4.86
N GLY A 86 13.29 23.11 4.75
CA GLY A 86 13.85 23.98 3.72
C GLY A 86 15.34 24.27 3.92
N LEU A 87 16.07 24.29 2.81
CA LEU A 87 17.47 24.70 2.70
C LEU A 87 17.53 25.98 1.88
N ARG A 88 18.14 27.03 2.43
CA ARG A 88 18.34 28.31 1.72
C ARG A 88 19.80 28.54 1.41
N CYS A 89 20.09 28.90 0.16
CA CYS A 89 21.43 29.32 -0.25
C CYS A 89 21.83 30.60 0.50
N ALA A 90 23.09 30.69 0.95
CA ALA A 90 23.59 31.87 1.63
C ALA A 90 23.80 33.07 0.67
N GLU A 91 24.05 32.80 -0.62
CA GLU A 91 24.43 33.81 -1.62
C GLU A 91 23.26 34.29 -2.50
N CYS A 92 22.17 33.54 -2.60
CA CYS A 92 21.02 33.93 -3.40
C CYS A 92 19.67 33.46 -2.81
N PRO A 93 18.52 33.94 -3.32
CA PRO A 93 17.19 33.58 -2.82
C PRO A 93 16.75 32.13 -3.10
N PHE A 94 17.64 31.27 -3.60
CA PHE A 94 17.30 29.90 -3.95
C PHE A 94 17.00 29.05 -2.71
N VAL A 95 15.85 28.39 -2.71
CA VAL A 95 15.40 27.47 -1.65
C VAL A 95 15.09 26.09 -2.26
N THR A 96 15.48 25.03 -1.55
CA THR A 96 15.13 23.65 -1.89
C THR A 96 15.06 22.79 -0.64
N ARG A 97 14.34 21.68 -0.66
CA ARG A 97 14.26 20.73 0.46
C ARG A 97 15.29 19.60 0.38
N ASN A 98 16.00 19.46 -0.75
CA ASN A 98 16.94 18.37 -0.97
C ASN A 98 18.40 18.86 -1.00
N VAL A 99 19.24 18.29 -0.15
CA VAL A 99 20.69 18.58 -0.07
C VAL A 99 21.40 18.38 -1.41
N ARG A 100 21.04 17.34 -2.18
CA ARG A 100 21.61 17.09 -3.53
C ARG A 100 21.23 18.22 -4.50
N GLY A 101 20.02 18.77 -4.37
CA GLY A 101 19.56 19.92 -5.13
C GLY A 101 20.34 21.18 -4.77
N MET A 102 20.56 21.43 -3.48
CA MET A 102 21.32 22.58 -3.00
C MET A 102 22.79 22.51 -3.44
N GLN A 103 23.43 21.36 -3.28
CA GLN A 103 24.80 21.14 -3.77
C GLN A 103 24.92 21.34 -5.29
N GLY A 104 23.92 20.88 -6.05
CA GLY A 104 23.85 21.09 -7.49
C GLY A 104 23.70 22.56 -7.86
N HIS A 105 22.90 23.31 -7.11
CA HIS A 105 22.74 24.75 -7.26
C HIS A 105 24.03 25.50 -6.91
N CYS A 106 24.60 25.29 -5.72
CA CYS A 106 25.85 25.93 -5.29
C CYS A 106 27.00 25.66 -6.26
N ARG A 107 27.09 24.44 -6.84
CA ARG A 107 28.11 24.12 -7.85
C ARG A 107 27.92 24.90 -9.15
N LYS A 108 26.69 25.07 -9.62
CA LYS A 108 26.37 25.70 -10.91
C LYS A 108 26.35 27.22 -10.85
N ALA A 109 25.73 27.78 -9.81
CA ALA A 109 25.51 29.22 -9.67
C ALA A 109 26.67 29.93 -8.95
N HIS A 110 27.30 29.25 -7.99
CA HIS A 110 28.32 29.83 -7.10
C HIS A 110 29.69 29.17 -7.24
N GLY A 111 29.86 28.25 -8.19
CA GLY A 111 31.14 27.57 -8.44
C GLY A 111 31.63 26.68 -7.27
N TRP A 112 30.75 26.36 -6.31
CA TRP A 112 31.11 25.63 -5.11
C TRP A 112 31.65 24.23 -5.43
N ARG A 113 32.85 23.92 -4.90
CA ARG A 113 33.49 22.61 -5.00
C ARG A 113 33.46 21.94 -3.64
N ASN A 114 32.95 20.71 -3.62
CA ASN A 114 32.98 19.89 -2.42
C ASN A 114 34.43 19.45 -2.18
N GLU A 115 35.02 19.88 -1.07
CA GLU A 115 36.41 19.57 -0.69
C GLU A 115 36.61 18.09 -0.33
N TRP A 116 35.51 17.33 -0.29
CA TRP A 116 35.54 15.91 0.03
C TRP A 116 35.42 15.01 -1.20
N GLN A 117 36.54 14.37 -1.54
CA GLN A 117 36.60 13.32 -2.55
C GLN A 117 36.23 11.95 -1.96
N LYS A 118 35.77 11.04 -2.83
CA LYS A 118 35.36 9.67 -2.46
C LYS A 118 36.55 8.89 -1.89
N GLY A 119 36.48 8.51 -0.61
CA GLY A 119 37.45 7.65 0.07
C GLY A 119 37.61 7.94 1.57
N GLY A 120 37.68 6.89 2.39
CA GLY A 120 37.88 6.96 3.84
C GLY A 120 36.66 6.56 4.69
N ASN A 121 36.90 6.31 5.98
CA ASN A 121 35.91 5.79 6.93
C ASN A 121 34.80 6.81 7.20
N VAL A 122 33.61 6.56 6.65
CA VAL A 122 32.44 7.47 6.62
C VAL A 122 31.97 7.86 8.02
N ALA A 123 32.15 6.99 9.02
CA ALA A 123 31.68 7.18 10.39
C ALA A 123 32.50 8.22 11.19
N ILE A 124 33.82 8.29 10.98
CA ILE A 124 34.69 9.27 11.64
C ILE A 124 34.40 10.66 11.08
N LYS A 125 34.27 10.71 9.76
CA LYS A 125 34.17 11.95 9.05
C LYS A 125 32.76 12.58 9.07
N ALA A 126 31.74 11.85 9.57
CA ALA A 126 30.40 12.36 9.84
C ALA A 126 30.27 13.10 11.19
N LYS A 127 31.27 12.99 12.08
CA LYS A 127 31.30 13.66 13.39
C LYS A 127 31.91 15.08 13.34
N GLU A 128 32.52 15.48 12.23
CA GLU A 128 33.08 16.83 12.04
C GLU A 128 31.97 17.82 11.66
N ALA A 129 31.82 18.90 12.42
CA ALA A 129 30.88 19.97 12.12
C ALA A 129 31.27 20.64 10.79
N ARG A 130 30.35 20.63 9.82
CA ARG A 130 30.57 21.17 8.48
C ARG A 130 30.09 22.61 8.38
N GLU A 131 30.95 23.49 7.89
CA GLU A 131 30.51 24.75 7.30
C GLU A 131 29.96 24.47 5.90
N VAL A 132 28.64 24.55 5.74
CA VAL A 132 27.96 24.42 4.45
C VAL A 132 27.47 25.80 3.99
N PRO A 133 27.50 26.12 2.67
CA PRO A 133 27.13 27.44 2.16
C PRO A 133 25.60 27.67 2.09
N TRP A 134 24.82 27.01 2.95
CA TRP A 134 23.37 27.13 3.01
C TRP A 134 22.86 26.99 4.45
N THR A 135 21.76 27.67 4.75
CA THR A 135 21.07 27.58 6.05
C THR A 135 20.06 26.44 6.02
N THR A 136 20.07 25.60 7.05
CA THR A 136 19.14 24.47 7.24
C THR A 136 18.00 24.85 8.19
N GLY A 137 16.83 24.25 8.01
CA GLY A 137 15.72 24.38 8.97
C GLY A 137 14.86 25.64 8.77
N ILE A 138 14.81 26.17 7.54
CA ILE A 138 13.90 27.27 7.22
C ILE A 138 12.51 26.74 6.88
N LEU A 139 11.47 27.47 7.30
CA LEU A 139 10.10 27.20 6.86
C LEU A 139 9.96 27.62 5.39
N CYS A 140 9.51 26.71 4.54
CA CYS A 140 9.34 27.00 3.11
C CYS A 140 7.98 26.56 2.59
N GLN A 141 7.47 27.33 1.64
CA GLN A 141 6.23 27.03 0.91
C GLN A 141 6.50 27.03 -0.59
N ARG A 142 5.52 26.54 -1.35
CA ARG A 142 5.56 26.50 -2.80
C ARG A 142 4.17 26.71 -3.36
N PHE A 143 4.07 27.55 -4.39
CA PHE A 143 2.80 27.84 -5.06
C PHE A 143 2.37 26.74 -6.03
N PHE A 144 3.31 26.20 -6.82
CA PHE A 144 3.01 25.27 -7.93
C PHE A 144 3.75 23.93 -7.77
N TRP A 145 3.08 22.81 -8.03
CA TRP A 145 3.63 21.46 -7.82
C TRP A 145 4.61 21.02 -8.93
N SER A 146 4.28 21.36 -10.16
CA SER A 146 5.13 21.39 -11.35
C SER A 146 5.06 22.81 -11.94
N ARG A 147 5.69 23.13 -13.08
CA ARG A 147 5.68 24.43 -13.80
C ARG A 147 6.89 25.34 -13.62
N VAL A 148 6.95 26.41 -14.41
CA VAL A 148 8.07 27.36 -14.49
C VAL A 148 8.37 28.05 -13.15
N ALA A 149 7.33 28.31 -12.34
CA ALA A 149 7.43 28.93 -11.03
C ALA A 149 7.23 27.91 -9.87
N SER A 150 7.65 26.64 -10.03
CA SER A 150 7.54 25.62 -8.98
C SER A 150 8.66 25.70 -7.91
N GLY A 151 9.31 26.85 -7.77
CA GLY A 151 10.36 27.08 -6.79
C GLY A 151 9.82 27.13 -5.35
N TRP A 152 10.64 26.70 -4.40
CA TRP A 152 10.37 26.92 -2.98
C TRP A 152 10.77 28.34 -2.60
N PHE A 153 10.07 28.92 -1.63
CA PHE A 153 10.41 30.22 -1.06
C PHE A 153 10.32 30.16 0.47
N GLU A 154 11.14 30.96 1.15
CA GLU A 154 11.16 31.06 2.60
C GLU A 154 9.94 31.87 3.07
N VAL A 155 9.22 31.35 4.05
CA VAL A 155 8.16 32.06 4.78
C VAL A 155 8.58 32.16 6.24
N GLY A 156 8.37 33.34 6.82
CA GLY A 156 9.10 33.84 7.97
C GLY A 156 9.20 32.92 9.19
N ARG A 157 10.16 33.26 10.05
CA ARG A 157 10.28 32.71 11.41
C ARG A 157 9.05 33.14 12.21
N VAL A 158 8.41 32.21 12.91
CA VAL A 158 7.27 32.50 13.79
C VAL A 158 7.76 33.38 14.96
N SER A 159 7.72 34.70 14.75
CA SER A 159 7.77 35.71 15.80
C SER A 159 6.52 36.56 15.69
N GLU A 160 5.64 36.36 16.67
CA GLU A 160 4.59 37.24 17.19
C GLU A 160 3.39 37.66 16.30
N VAL A 161 2.20 37.48 16.93
CA VAL A 161 0.84 38.00 16.63
C VAL A 161 0.12 37.35 15.41
N ALA A 162 -1.14 36.87 15.44
CA ALA A 162 -2.30 37.08 16.31
C ALA A 162 -3.36 35.97 16.14
N ALA A 163 -3.95 35.53 17.25
CA ALA A 163 -5.39 35.54 17.53
C ALA A 163 -6.41 35.18 16.41
N TYR A 164 -7.04 34.02 16.58
CA TYR A 164 -8.42 33.72 16.13
C TYR A 164 -9.22 33.19 17.34
N PRO A 165 -10.55 33.30 17.31
CA PRO A 165 -11.36 33.93 18.36
C PRO A 165 -11.48 33.08 19.62
N ALA A 166 -11.71 33.78 20.72
CA ALA A 166 -11.87 33.25 22.06
C ALA A 166 -12.89 32.10 22.11
N VAL A 167 -12.37 30.87 22.21
CA VAL A 167 -12.96 29.88 23.10
C VAL A 167 -12.27 30.11 24.44
N GLU A 168 -13.03 30.49 25.46
CA GLU A 168 -12.54 30.79 26.80
C GLU A 168 -11.64 29.66 27.31
N ALA A 169 -10.33 29.90 27.27
CA ALA A 169 -9.32 29.01 27.84
C ALA A 169 -8.44 29.83 28.77
N SER A 170 -8.55 29.47 30.05
CA SER A 170 -7.72 29.86 31.18
C SER A 170 -6.30 30.31 30.84
N THR A 171 -5.90 31.48 31.33
CA THR A 171 -4.53 31.98 31.31
C THR A 171 -3.62 31.10 32.16
N ALA A 172 -2.96 30.12 31.54
CA ALA A 172 -1.78 29.45 32.06
C ALA A 172 -0.69 29.49 30.98
N VAL A 173 0.50 30.01 31.33
CA VAL A 173 1.69 29.93 30.47
C VAL A 173 1.99 28.46 30.25
N GLU A 174 1.83 27.96 29.02
CA GLU A 174 2.03 26.54 28.68
C GLU A 174 3.47 26.15 29.04
N THR A 175 3.64 25.23 30.00
CA THR A 175 4.95 24.78 30.46
C THR A 175 5.66 24.03 29.32
N ILE A 176 7.00 23.99 29.34
CA ILE A 176 7.80 23.19 28.38
C ILE A 176 7.27 21.74 28.31
N GLU A 177 6.90 21.17 29.45
CA GLU A 177 6.31 19.83 29.57
C GLU A 177 4.99 19.68 28.79
N GLN A 178 4.08 20.65 28.88
CA GLN A 178 2.79 20.65 28.21
C GLN A 178 2.98 20.76 26.69
N ARG A 179 3.88 21.64 26.25
CA ARG A 179 4.25 21.79 24.84
C ARG A 179 4.84 20.51 24.25
N VAL A 180 5.82 19.91 24.91
CA VAL A 180 6.49 18.67 24.45
C VAL A 180 5.48 17.52 24.37
N THR A 181 4.62 17.38 25.38
CA THR A 181 3.58 16.33 25.43
C THR A 181 2.59 16.47 24.27
N ARG A 182 2.10 17.68 24.00
CA ARG A 182 1.15 17.95 22.91
C ARG A 182 1.74 17.63 21.53
N VAL A 183 2.98 18.07 21.27
CA VAL A 183 3.66 17.81 19.98
C VAL A 183 3.91 16.31 19.80
N HIS A 184 4.38 15.62 20.84
CA HIS A 184 4.60 14.17 20.82
C HIS A 184 3.31 13.39 20.54
N GLN A 185 2.22 13.71 21.24
CA GLN A 185 0.92 13.06 21.04
C GLN A 185 0.37 13.29 19.62
N ALA A 186 0.49 14.51 19.08
CA ALA A 186 0.05 14.81 17.72
C ALA A 186 0.88 14.06 16.66
N GLN A 187 2.19 13.94 16.86
CA GLN A 187 3.07 13.17 15.96
C GLN A 187 2.80 11.67 16.05
N ALA A 188 2.66 11.12 17.26
CA ALA A 188 2.30 9.72 17.48
C ALA A 188 0.94 9.39 16.85
N ALA A 189 -0.08 10.24 17.02
CA ALA A 189 -1.39 10.04 16.42
C ALA A 189 -1.35 10.07 14.88
N ARG A 190 -0.58 11.00 14.28
CA ARG A 190 -0.37 11.05 12.82
C ARG A 190 0.37 9.81 12.30
N PHE A 191 1.36 9.34 13.04
CA PHE A 191 2.12 8.14 12.68
C PHE A 191 1.25 6.89 12.75
N GLU A 192 0.51 6.70 13.86
CA GLU A 192 -0.41 5.58 14.01
C GLU A 192 -1.54 5.62 12.98
N ALA A 193 -2.08 6.80 12.65
CA ALA A 193 -3.06 6.95 11.58
C ALA A 193 -2.49 6.52 10.22
N LYS A 194 -1.28 6.99 9.88
CA LYS A 194 -0.62 6.63 8.62
C LYS A 194 -0.24 5.13 8.56
N LYS A 195 0.18 4.55 9.68
CA LYS A 195 0.51 3.13 9.81
C LYS A 195 -0.72 2.24 9.63
N LYS A 196 -1.85 2.64 10.22
CA LYS A 196 -3.15 1.95 10.07
C LYS A 196 -3.70 2.03 8.65
N GLN A 197 -3.39 3.10 7.92
CA GLN A 197 -3.90 3.30 6.56
C GLN A 197 -3.15 2.48 5.49
N LEU A 198 -1.86 2.17 5.71
CA LEU A 198 -1.04 1.44 4.73
C LEU A 198 -0.93 -0.05 5.09
N VAL A 199 -0.87 -0.92 4.09
CA VAL A 199 -0.55 -2.33 4.29
C VAL A 199 0.87 -2.45 4.84
N GLN A 200 0.97 -3.05 6.02
CA GLN A 200 2.25 -3.36 6.65
C GLN A 200 2.65 -4.78 6.26
N ALA A 201 3.84 -4.94 5.69
CA ALA A 201 4.45 -6.26 5.63
C ALA A 201 4.90 -6.62 7.06
N GLY A 202 4.27 -7.63 7.65
CA GLY A 202 4.80 -8.24 8.87
C GLY A 202 6.16 -8.88 8.59
N ASP A 203 7.01 -9.04 9.61
CA ASP A 203 8.21 -9.88 9.47
C ASP A 203 7.74 -11.28 9.07
N GLU A 204 8.16 -11.77 7.89
CA GLU A 204 7.80 -13.09 7.37
C GLU A 204 8.08 -14.20 8.38
N LYS A 205 9.05 -14.01 9.29
CA LYS A 205 9.36 -14.98 10.35
C LYS A 205 8.37 -14.93 11.50
N ALA A 206 7.79 -13.76 11.77
CA ALA A 206 6.82 -13.51 12.82
C ALA A 206 5.36 -13.77 12.40
N GLU A 207 5.07 -13.87 11.08
CA GLU A 207 3.73 -14.21 10.57
C GLU A 207 3.28 -15.59 11.10
N PRO A 208 2.31 -15.64 12.04
CA PRO A 208 1.93 -16.88 12.71
C PRO A 208 1.21 -17.85 11.78
N SER A 209 0.58 -17.37 10.69
CA SER A 209 -0.09 -18.21 9.71
C SER A 209 0.90 -18.73 8.66
N PRO A 210 1.20 -20.04 8.60
CA PRO A 210 2.07 -20.60 7.56
C PRO A 210 1.49 -20.40 6.16
N TRP A 211 0.17 -20.30 6.06
CA TRP A 211 -0.53 -20.03 4.81
C TRP A 211 -0.32 -18.60 4.33
N LEU A 212 -0.50 -17.59 5.20
CA LEU A 212 -0.26 -16.18 4.85
C LEU A 212 1.20 -15.95 4.47
N ARG A 213 2.13 -16.62 5.16
CA ARG A 213 3.54 -16.63 4.79
C ARG A 213 3.78 -17.23 3.39
N ARG A 214 3.06 -18.28 3.02
CA ARG A 214 3.16 -18.90 1.69
C ARG A 214 2.57 -18.00 0.60
N VAL A 215 1.40 -17.43 0.81
CA VAL A 215 0.76 -16.59 -0.23
C VAL A 215 1.46 -15.24 -0.33
N GLY A 216 1.95 -14.66 0.78
CA GLY A 216 2.78 -13.46 0.76
C GLY A 216 2.03 -12.15 0.46
N TRP A 217 0.71 -12.12 0.68
CA TRP A 217 -0.14 -10.96 0.38
C TRP A 217 0.36 -9.66 1.01
N ALA A 218 0.78 -9.70 2.28
CA ALA A 218 1.28 -8.54 3.00
C ALA A 218 2.57 -7.96 2.40
N GLY A 219 3.43 -8.82 1.85
CA GLY A 219 4.63 -8.39 1.13
C GLY A 219 4.30 -7.82 -0.24
N HIS A 220 3.38 -8.46 -0.98
CA HIS A 220 2.96 -7.99 -2.30
C HIS A 220 2.28 -6.63 -2.27
N LEU A 221 1.39 -6.41 -1.30
CA LEU A 221 0.58 -5.19 -1.19
C LEU A 221 1.24 -4.13 -0.28
N GLN A 222 2.48 -4.36 0.17
CA GLN A 222 3.17 -3.50 1.13
C GLN A 222 3.20 -2.02 0.68
N GLY A 223 2.81 -1.13 1.57
CA GLY A 223 2.86 0.32 1.33
C GLY A 223 1.71 0.86 0.48
N LEU A 224 0.79 0.00 0.02
CA LEU A 224 -0.47 0.42 -0.60
C LEU A 224 -1.50 0.78 0.48
N ASP A 225 -2.42 1.66 0.13
CA ASP A 225 -3.48 2.14 1.03
C ASP A 225 -4.60 1.09 1.16
N GLN A 226 -4.88 0.66 2.40
CA GLN A 226 -5.86 -0.38 2.71
C GLN A 226 -7.29 0.04 2.34
N ASP A 227 -7.65 1.31 2.55
CA ASP A 227 -8.98 1.81 2.22
C ASP A 227 -9.18 1.84 0.71
N ARG A 228 -8.14 2.22 -0.04
CA ARG A 228 -8.15 2.20 -1.51
C ARG A 228 -8.24 0.79 -2.07
N LEU A 229 -7.43 -0.13 -1.56
CA LEU A 229 -7.49 -1.55 -1.91
C LEU A 229 -8.89 -2.11 -1.68
N ARG A 230 -9.51 -1.82 -0.53
CA ARG A 230 -10.89 -2.23 -0.25
C ARG A 230 -11.92 -1.55 -1.16
N SER A 231 -11.77 -0.26 -1.44
CA SER A 231 -12.68 0.45 -2.35
C SER A 231 -12.64 -0.10 -3.79
N SER A 232 -11.54 -0.74 -4.18
CA SER A 232 -11.43 -1.38 -5.50
C SER A 232 -12.29 -2.65 -5.63
N VAL A 233 -12.54 -3.29 -4.49
CA VAL A 233 -13.32 -4.53 -4.33
C VAL A 233 -14.80 -4.21 -4.05
N ALA A 234 -15.13 -2.98 -3.64
CA ALA A 234 -16.49 -2.53 -3.37
C ALA A 234 -17.42 -2.55 -4.60
N ALA A 235 -18.73 -2.50 -4.34
CA ALA A 235 -19.77 -2.50 -5.37
C ALA A 235 -19.66 -1.31 -6.34
N ILE A 236 -19.95 -1.56 -7.63
CA ILE A 236 -19.90 -0.55 -8.70
C ILE A 236 -20.95 0.54 -8.43
N GLY A 237 -20.52 1.79 -8.38
CA GLY A 237 -21.38 2.94 -8.08
C GLY A 237 -22.16 3.45 -9.29
N GLU A 238 -23.22 4.25 -9.05
CA GLU A 238 -24.05 4.84 -10.11
C GLU A 238 -23.29 5.79 -11.05
N GLY A 239 -22.17 6.38 -10.58
CA GLY A 239 -21.33 7.31 -11.33
C GLY A 239 -20.29 6.67 -12.26
N GLU A 240 -20.27 5.34 -12.41
CA GLU A 240 -19.25 4.60 -13.18
C GLU A 240 -19.87 3.87 -14.40
N PRO A 241 -20.42 4.60 -15.39
CA PRO A 241 -21.22 3.99 -16.46
C PRO A 241 -20.43 3.00 -17.32
N VAL A 242 -19.14 3.25 -17.56
CA VAL A 242 -18.27 2.33 -18.33
C VAL A 242 -18.11 0.99 -17.61
N LEU A 243 -17.77 1.03 -16.32
CA LEU A 243 -17.59 -0.19 -15.52
C LEU A 243 -18.90 -0.95 -15.33
N GLN A 244 -20.04 -0.25 -15.21
CA GLN A 244 -21.36 -0.89 -15.21
C GLN A 244 -21.59 -1.69 -16.50
N ARG A 245 -21.32 -1.11 -17.67
CA ARG A 245 -21.50 -1.78 -18.97
C ARG A 245 -20.53 -2.95 -19.15
N MET A 246 -19.27 -2.80 -18.75
CA MET A 246 -18.29 -3.90 -18.76
C MET A 246 -18.75 -5.05 -17.85
N TRP A 247 -19.25 -4.73 -16.65
CA TRP A 247 -19.77 -5.69 -15.70
C TRP A 247 -21.03 -6.40 -16.19
N GLU A 248 -21.95 -5.69 -16.82
CA GLU A 248 -23.13 -6.29 -17.48
C GLU A 248 -22.72 -7.32 -18.54
N SER A 249 -21.68 -7.01 -19.32
CA SER A 249 -21.12 -7.96 -20.30
C SER A 249 -20.53 -9.19 -19.62
N PHE A 250 -19.71 -9.00 -18.59
CA PHE A 250 -19.16 -10.10 -17.82
C PHE A 250 -20.27 -11.00 -17.24
N ARG A 251 -21.34 -10.42 -16.69
CA ARG A 251 -22.49 -11.17 -16.15
C ARG A 251 -23.18 -12.02 -17.22
N ARG A 252 -23.39 -11.48 -18.43
CA ARG A 252 -23.96 -12.24 -19.56
C ARG A 252 -23.03 -13.36 -20.01
N VAL A 253 -21.71 -13.11 -20.09
CA VAL A 253 -20.71 -14.15 -20.39
C VAL A 253 -20.79 -15.27 -19.35
N MET A 254 -20.91 -14.92 -18.08
CA MET A 254 -20.99 -15.88 -16.98
C MET A 254 -22.25 -16.76 -17.01
N GLU A 255 -23.39 -16.22 -17.41
CA GLU A 255 -24.59 -17.01 -17.67
C GLU A 255 -24.38 -17.98 -18.84
N ARG A 256 -23.74 -17.51 -19.93
CA ARG A 256 -23.48 -18.32 -21.13
C ARG A 256 -22.47 -19.44 -20.88
N VAL A 257 -21.42 -19.21 -20.09
CA VAL A 257 -20.39 -20.23 -19.83
C VAL A 257 -20.96 -21.38 -18.99
N ARG A 258 -21.89 -21.10 -18.07
CA ARG A 258 -22.62 -22.13 -17.29
C ARG A 258 -23.44 -23.02 -18.21
N ALA A 259 -24.18 -22.42 -19.15
CA ALA A 259 -24.97 -23.17 -20.14
C ALA A 259 -24.11 -23.94 -21.14
N ALA A 260 -22.87 -23.49 -21.38
CA ALA A 260 -21.95 -24.14 -22.30
C ALA A 260 -21.25 -25.37 -21.69
N ALA A 261 -20.86 -25.30 -20.42
CA ALA A 261 -20.05 -26.33 -19.75
C ALA A 261 -20.86 -27.53 -19.25
N VAL A 262 -21.75 -28.10 -20.07
CA VAL A 262 -22.59 -29.27 -19.73
C VAL A 262 -22.38 -30.41 -20.71
N ALA A 263 -22.55 -31.65 -20.24
CA ALA A 263 -22.23 -32.85 -21.00
C ALA A 263 -22.99 -32.94 -22.33
N GLY A 264 -24.24 -32.48 -22.36
CA GLY A 264 -25.07 -32.46 -23.59
C GLY A 264 -24.55 -31.52 -24.68
N ARG A 265 -23.73 -30.51 -24.34
CA ARG A 265 -23.21 -29.54 -25.30
C ARG A 265 -21.78 -29.85 -25.75
N VAL A 266 -20.89 -30.24 -24.83
CA VAL A 266 -19.45 -30.42 -25.11
C VAL A 266 -18.96 -31.85 -25.07
N GLY A 267 -19.78 -32.78 -24.56
CA GLY A 267 -19.43 -34.19 -24.41
C GLY A 267 -18.52 -34.48 -23.20
N LEU A 268 -18.57 -35.74 -22.73
CA LEU A 268 -17.82 -36.17 -21.53
C LEU A 268 -16.30 -36.04 -21.69
N ALA A 269 -15.76 -36.31 -22.88
CA ALA A 269 -14.32 -36.23 -23.13
C ALA A 269 -13.76 -34.84 -22.84
N VAL A 270 -14.48 -33.78 -23.24
CA VAL A 270 -14.12 -32.39 -22.96
C VAL A 270 -14.22 -32.09 -21.47
N LEU A 271 -15.29 -32.57 -20.81
CA LEU A 271 -15.46 -32.37 -19.36
C LEU A 271 -14.40 -33.09 -18.51
N PHE A 272 -13.92 -34.25 -18.95
CA PHE A 272 -12.78 -34.91 -18.30
C PHE A 272 -11.47 -34.14 -18.54
N GLU A 273 -11.28 -33.58 -19.74
CA GLU A 273 -10.06 -32.85 -20.07
C GLU A 273 -9.95 -31.55 -19.28
N ILE A 274 -11.00 -30.74 -19.24
CA ILE A 274 -11.00 -29.48 -18.49
C ILE A 274 -10.90 -29.67 -16.98
N ASN A 275 -11.32 -30.84 -16.46
CA ASN A 275 -11.21 -31.14 -15.03
C ASN A 275 -9.80 -31.58 -14.60
N ARG A 276 -8.84 -31.65 -15.53
CA ARG A 276 -7.45 -31.99 -15.18
C ARG A 276 -6.89 -30.98 -14.18
N LYS A 277 -6.15 -31.50 -13.21
CA LYS A 277 -5.26 -30.73 -12.34
C LYS A 277 -3.82 -30.95 -12.77
N GLU A 278 -3.45 -32.20 -13.02
CA GLU A 278 -2.13 -32.59 -13.51
C GLU A 278 -2.27 -33.07 -14.95
N ALA A 279 -1.35 -32.66 -15.83
CA ALA A 279 -1.47 -32.94 -17.27
C ALA A 279 -1.58 -34.45 -17.57
N HIS A 280 -0.81 -35.27 -16.84
CA HIS A 280 -0.73 -36.72 -17.08
C HIS A 280 -1.76 -37.54 -16.30
N VAL A 281 -2.46 -36.96 -15.33
CA VAL A 281 -3.43 -37.68 -14.49
C VAL A 281 -4.85 -37.42 -14.98
N LYS A 282 -5.56 -38.48 -15.38
CA LYS A 282 -6.97 -38.38 -15.76
C LYS A 282 -7.84 -38.22 -14.50
N PRO A 283 -8.75 -37.23 -14.46
CA PRO A 283 -9.68 -37.07 -13.33
C PRO A 283 -10.62 -38.27 -13.19
N SER A 284 -11.01 -38.59 -11.95
CA SER A 284 -11.95 -39.67 -11.63
C SER A 284 -13.41 -39.32 -11.98
N LYS A 285 -13.73 -38.03 -12.08
CA LYS A 285 -15.07 -37.52 -12.42
C LYS A 285 -14.95 -36.43 -13.50
N PRO A 286 -15.95 -36.30 -14.39
CA PRO A 286 -16.00 -35.17 -15.31
C PRO A 286 -16.20 -33.85 -14.54
N PHE A 287 -15.85 -32.73 -15.17
CA PHE A 287 -16.15 -31.40 -14.64
C PHE A 287 -17.66 -31.21 -14.42
N ASP A 288 -18.02 -30.63 -13.28
CA ASP A 288 -19.40 -30.29 -12.93
C ASP A 288 -19.54 -28.76 -12.88
N SER A 289 -20.33 -28.20 -13.79
CA SER A 289 -20.58 -26.77 -13.93
C SER A 289 -21.65 -26.22 -12.98
N ARG A 290 -22.33 -27.05 -12.19
CA ARG A 290 -23.37 -26.60 -11.25
C ARG A 290 -22.74 -25.78 -10.12
N VAL A 291 -23.04 -24.49 -10.06
CA VAL A 291 -22.66 -23.59 -8.97
C VAL A 291 -23.91 -23.32 -8.13
N GLU A 292 -23.80 -23.34 -6.80
CA GLU A 292 -24.89 -22.92 -5.92
C GLU A 292 -25.09 -21.40 -6.08
N ASP A 293 -26.34 -20.94 -6.17
CA ASP A 293 -26.62 -19.56 -6.55
C ASP A 293 -26.07 -18.53 -5.52
N ASP A 294 -25.96 -18.89 -4.24
CA ASP A 294 -25.35 -18.05 -3.17
C ASP A 294 -23.81 -17.92 -3.30
N THR A 295 -23.15 -18.89 -3.94
CA THR A 295 -21.71 -18.81 -4.20
C THR A 295 -21.42 -17.69 -5.20
N TRP A 296 -22.36 -17.37 -6.09
CA TRP A 296 -22.18 -16.40 -7.17
C TRP A 296 -22.23 -14.94 -6.69
N GLU A 297 -23.04 -14.64 -5.67
CA GLU A 297 -23.15 -13.28 -5.15
C GLU A 297 -21.89 -12.79 -4.45
N ARG A 298 -21.08 -13.72 -3.93
CA ARG A 298 -19.85 -13.43 -3.17
C ARG A 298 -18.62 -13.12 -4.03
N TYR A 299 -18.64 -13.36 -5.35
CA TYR A 299 -17.49 -13.11 -6.24
C TYR A 299 -17.68 -11.89 -7.16
N LYS A 300 -18.62 -10.99 -6.81
CA LYS A 300 -18.98 -9.79 -7.60
C LYS A 300 -17.99 -8.63 -7.45
N GLU A 301 -16.69 -8.92 -7.31
CA GLU A 301 -15.71 -7.91 -6.89
C GLU A 301 -14.62 -7.68 -7.94
N ARG A 302 -14.24 -6.40 -8.06
CA ARG A 302 -13.66 -5.76 -9.25
C ARG A 302 -12.12 -5.70 -9.21
N THR A 303 -11.52 -5.44 -10.39
CA THR A 303 -10.24 -4.73 -10.55
C THR A 303 -10.48 -3.43 -11.32
N GLN A 304 -10.17 -2.29 -10.69
CA GLN A 304 -10.45 -0.92 -11.17
C GLN A 304 -9.30 -0.39 -12.05
N ASP A 305 -9.52 0.69 -12.79
CA ASP A 305 -8.44 1.52 -13.34
C ASP A 305 -7.75 2.30 -12.22
N TRP A 306 -6.45 2.10 -12.07
CA TRP A 306 -5.64 2.78 -11.07
C TRP A 306 -4.63 3.72 -11.74
N LEU A 307 -4.19 4.74 -10.99
CA LEU A 307 -2.88 5.33 -11.25
C LEU A 307 -1.80 4.25 -11.00
N ASP A 308 -0.78 4.17 -11.87
CA ASP A 308 0.27 3.12 -11.79
C ASP A 308 0.98 3.02 -10.42
N ALA A 309 1.01 4.11 -9.65
CA ALA A 309 1.62 4.13 -8.31
C ALA A 309 0.71 3.61 -7.18
N GLU A 310 -0.58 3.37 -7.47
CA GLU A 310 -1.60 3.04 -6.46
C GLU A 310 -2.21 1.64 -6.66
N ARG A 311 -2.07 1.04 -7.86
CA ARG A 311 -2.46 -0.37 -8.08
C ARG A 311 -1.48 -1.35 -7.46
N PRO A 312 -1.95 -2.57 -7.13
CA PRO A 312 -1.07 -3.72 -7.03
C PRO A 312 -0.15 -3.82 -8.26
N PRO A 313 1.14 -4.13 -8.09
CA PRO A 313 2.14 -4.08 -9.15
C PRO A 313 2.07 -5.27 -10.12
N TYR A 314 0.91 -5.48 -10.75
CA TYR A 314 0.72 -6.48 -11.82
C TYR A 314 1.04 -5.90 -13.20
N GLU A 315 1.35 -6.79 -14.14
CA GLU A 315 1.68 -6.45 -15.52
C GLU A 315 0.76 -7.20 -16.49
N PHE A 316 0.50 -6.59 -17.64
CA PHE A 316 -0.19 -7.25 -18.73
C PHE A 316 0.82 -7.73 -19.76
N THR A 317 0.62 -8.96 -20.28
CA THR A 317 1.24 -9.32 -21.54
C THR A 317 0.71 -8.41 -22.64
N LYS A 318 1.45 -8.26 -23.74
CA LYS A 318 0.99 -7.43 -24.86
C LYS A 318 -0.41 -7.83 -25.34
N GLN A 319 -0.68 -9.12 -25.46
CA GLN A 319 -2.00 -9.63 -25.85
C GLN A 319 -3.08 -9.28 -24.83
N GLN A 320 -2.78 -9.36 -23.53
CA GLN A 320 -3.72 -9.00 -22.46
C GLN A 320 -4.05 -7.50 -22.49
N ALA A 321 -3.04 -6.64 -22.68
CA ALA A 321 -3.21 -5.21 -22.82
C ALA A 321 -4.07 -4.88 -24.05
N ASP A 322 -3.72 -5.42 -25.23
CA ASP A 322 -4.47 -5.19 -26.47
C ASP A 322 -5.96 -5.60 -26.36
N LEU A 323 -6.25 -6.71 -25.67
CA LEU A 323 -7.63 -7.18 -25.44
C LEU A 323 -8.37 -6.33 -24.41
N PHE A 324 -7.70 -5.93 -23.32
CA PHE A 324 -8.26 -5.07 -22.29
C PHE A 324 -8.59 -3.70 -22.87
N ASP A 325 -7.65 -3.07 -23.56
CA ASP A 325 -7.80 -1.76 -24.18
C ASP A 325 -8.93 -1.79 -25.20
N ARG A 326 -8.95 -2.78 -26.10
CA ARG A 326 -10.04 -2.91 -27.09
C ARG A 326 -11.41 -3.10 -26.43
N PHE A 327 -11.51 -3.91 -25.37
CA PHE A 327 -12.77 -4.11 -24.65
C PHE A 327 -13.23 -2.80 -23.99
N LYS A 328 -12.31 -2.12 -23.31
CA LYS A 328 -12.56 -0.86 -22.62
C LYS A 328 -12.96 0.25 -23.59
N GLU A 329 -12.16 0.51 -24.62
CA GLU A 329 -12.41 1.54 -25.65
C GLU A 329 -13.77 1.33 -26.33
N THR A 330 -14.12 0.09 -26.68
CA THR A 330 -15.42 -0.23 -27.28
C THR A 330 -16.59 0.16 -26.37
N VAL A 331 -16.44 -0.08 -25.06
CA VAL A 331 -17.48 0.26 -24.08
C VAL A 331 -17.51 1.76 -23.79
N GLU A 332 -16.35 2.40 -23.67
CA GLU A 332 -16.20 3.84 -23.48
C GLU A 332 -16.85 4.62 -24.62
N GLU A 333 -16.53 4.28 -25.88
CA GLU A 333 -17.11 4.92 -27.06
C GLU A 333 -18.64 4.83 -27.07
N ALA A 334 -19.21 3.67 -26.72
CA ALA A 334 -20.66 3.51 -26.70
C ALA A 334 -21.33 4.27 -25.55
N VAL A 335 -20.68 4.34 -24.38
CA VAL A 335 -21.16 5.15 -23.25
C VAL A 335 -21.12 6.64 -23.60
N GLU A 336 -20.06 7.12 -24.24
CA GLU A 336 -19.91 8.50 -24.69
C GLU A 336 -20.94 8.88 -25.77
N GLN A 337 -21.20 7.97 -26.70
CA GLN A 337 -22.14 8.19 -27.81
C GLN A 337 -23.61 7.91 -27.43
N GLY A 338 -23.85 7.33 -26.25
CA GLY A 338 -25.18 6.84 -25.86
C GLY A 338 -25.72 5.77 -26.82
N ALA A 339 -24.83 5.01 -27.46
CA ALA A 339 -25.18 4.01 -28.46
C ALA A 339 -25.44 2.64 -27.81
N ASP A 340 -26.29 1.84 -28.44
CA ASP A 340 -26.45 0.44 -28.06
C ASP A 340 -25.20 -0.36 -28.46
N LEU A 341 -24.65 -1.08 -27.49
CA LEU A 341 -23.52 -1.98 -27.72
C LEU A 341 -23.98 -3.23 -28.46
N ASP A 342 -23.20 -3.66 -29.46
CA ASP A 342 -23.27 -5.04 -29.95
C ASP A 342 -22.87 -5.99 -28.82
N GLN A 343 -23.87 -6.50 -28.10
CA GLN A 343 -23.67 -7.39 -26.97
C GLN A 343 -22.88 -8.64 -27.37
N GLY A 344 -23.03 -9.16 -28.60
CA GLY A 344 -22.30 -10.32 -29.07
C GLY A 344 -20.80 -10.04 -29.16
N MET A 345 -20.44 -8.92 -29.80
CA MET A 345 -19.05 -8.47 -29.93
C MET A 345 -18.41 -8.17 -28.58
N VAL A 346 -19.10 -7.42 -27.71
CA VAL A 346 -18.57 -6.99 -26.41
C VAL A 346 -18.42 -8.18 -25.46
N ASP A 347 -19.39 -9.10 -25.43
CA ASP A 347 -19.30 -10.33 -24.64
C ASP A 347 -18.17 -11.23 -25.15
N ARG A 348 -17.87 -11.22 -26.46
CA ARG A 348 -16.72 -11.93 -27.03
C ARG A 348 -15.39 -11.32 -26.57
N LEU A 349 -15.25 -10.00 -26.63
CA LEU A 349 -14.06 -9.29 -26.13
C LEU A 349 -13.84 -9.54 -24.64
N CYS A 350 -14.91 -9.49 -23.85
CA CYS A 350 -14.86 -9.80 -22.41
C CYS A 350 -14.36 -11.23 -22.16
N LEU A 351 -14.92 -12.22 -22.86
CA LEU A 351 -14.49 -13.63 -22.72
C LEU A 351 -13.02 -13.82 -23.12
N ASP A 352 -12.61 -13.25 -24.26
CA ASP A 352 -11.24 -13.39 -24.77
C ASP A 352 -10.22 -12.75 -23.82
N MET A 353 -10.54 -11.57 -23.28
CA MET A 353 -9.75 -10.91 -22.25
C MET A 353 -9.63 -11.77 -20.97
N MET A 354 -10.75 -12.32 -20.47
CA MET A 354 -10.74 -13.14 -19.24
C MET A 354 -9.92 -14.43 -19.41
N VAL A 355 -10.01 -15.10 -20.56
CA VAL A 355 -9.18 -16.27 -20.83
C VAL A 355 -7.71 -15.88 -21.04
N ALA A 356 -7.43 -14.72 -21.66
CA ALA A 356 -6.07 -14.23 -21.81
C ALA A 356 -5.41 -13.94 -20.45
N PHE A 357 -6.13 -13.42 -19.45
CA PHE A 357 -5.60 -13.23 -18.10
C PHE A 357 -5.25 -14.53 -17.38
N LEU A 358 -5.94 -15.64 -17.69
CA LEU A 358 -5.58 -16.98 -17.19
C LEU A 358 -4.33 -17.54 -17.87
N ASP A 359 -4.11 -17.16 -19.13
CA ASP A 359 -2.94 -17.52 -19.92
C ASP A 359 -1.77 -16.54 -19.69
N HIS A 360 -1.34 -16.45 -18.44
CA HIS A 360 -0.25 -15.58 -18.01
C HIS A 360 0.92 -16.43 -17.51
N PRO A 361 1.94 -16.73 -18.33
CA PRO A 361 3.13 -17.39 -17.84
C PRO A 361 3.90 -16.46 -16.89
N PHE A 362 4.23 -16.95 -15.70
CA PHE A 362 5.04 -16.17 -14.75
C PHE A 362 6.50 -16.14 -15.18
N LYS A 363 7.09 -14.94 -15.22
CA LYS A 363 8.50 -14.76 -15.57
C LYS A 363 9.37 -14.61 -14.33
N ASP A 364 9.08 -13.59 -13.52
CA ASP A 364 9.84 -13.33 -12.29
C ASP A 364 8.97 -13.56 -11.04
N SER A 365 7.72 -13.08 -11.06
CA SER A 365 6.79 -13.18 -9.94
C SER A 365 5.39 -13.60 -10.36
N HIS A 366 4.74 -14.45 -9.54
CA HIS A 366 3.33 -14.81 -9.73
C HIS A 366 2.39 -13.59 -9.59
N TYR A 367 2.85 -12.54 -8.92
CA TYR A 367 2.13 -11.27 -8.77
C TYR A 367 2.22 -10.34 -9.98
N GLU A 368 2.92 -10.72 -11.04
CA GLU A 368 2.76 -10.07 -12.34
C GLU A 368 1.36 -10.34 -12.91
N SER A 369 0.70 -11.43 -12.52
CA SER A 369 -0.65 -11.73 -12.97
C SER A 369 -1.70 -10.88 -12.23
N ALA A 370 -2.48 -10.14 -13.01
CA ALA A 370 -3.62 -9.37 -12.51
C ALA A 370 -4.64 -10.21 -11.74
N ILE A 371 -4.85 -11.48 -12.14
CA ILE A 371 -5.74 -12.40 -11.40
C ILE A 371 -5.17 -12.69 -10.02
N ILE A 372 -3.87 -13.00 -9.92
CA ILE A 372 -3.24 -13.33 -8.65
C ILE A 372 -3.15 -12.11 -7.73
N SER A 373 -2.85 -10.94 -8.28
CA SER A 373 -2.91 -9.68 -7.52
C SER A 373 -4.33 -9.34 -7.07
N GLY A 374 -5.34 -9.49 -7.92
CA GLY A 374 -6.74 -9.30 -7.54
C GLY A 374 -7.15 -10.25 -6.40
N LEU A 375 -6.72 -11.51 -6.47
CA LEU A 375 -6.91 -12.49 -5.39
C LEU A 375 -6.12 -12.18 -4.12
N ALA A 376 -5.08 -11.35 -4.14
CA ALA A 376 -4.46 -10.86 -2.91
C ALA A 376 -5.29 -9.74 -2.28
N VAL A 377 -5.83 -8.84 -3.10
CA VAL A 377 -6.67 -7.72 -2.63
C VAL A 377 -7.97 -8.25 -2.00
N MET A 378 -8.63 -9.22 -2.63
CA MET A 378 -9.81 -9.89 -2.08
C MET A 378 -9.52 -10.63 -0.76
N GLY A 379 -8.25 -10.91 -0.45
CA GLY A 379 -7.83 -11.50 0.82
C GLY A 379 -7.85 -10.54 2.01
N LEU A 380 -8.00 -9.23 1.78
CA LEU A 380 -8.02 -8.20 2.81
C LEU A 380 -9.42 -8.09 3.45
N ARG A 381 -9.50 -8.18 4.77
CA ARG A 381 -10.74 -8.04 5.55
C ARG A 381 -11.05 -6.58 5.87
N ASP A 382 -12.30 -6.31 6.25
CA ASP A 382 -12.80 -4.98 6.62
C ASP A 382 -12.11 -4.36 7.86
N ASP A 383 -11.49 -5.19 8.68
CA ASP A 383 -10.80 -4.76 9.90
C ASP A 383 -9.29 -4.55 9.70
N GLY A 384 -8.80 -4.65 8.45
CA GLY A 384 -7.39 -4.58 8.08
C GLY A 384 -6.61 -5.89 8.31
N GLY A 385 -7.28 -6.95 8.74
CA GLY A 385 -6.72 -8.29 8.83
C GLY A 385 -6.73 -9.05 7.50
N TRP A 386 -6.13 -10.24 7.49
CA TRP A 386 -6.16 -11.13 6.32
C TRP A 386 -7.19 -12.25 6.49
N ALA A 387 -7.78 -12.67 5.38
CA ALA A 387 -8.67 -13.82 5.36
C ALA A 387 -7.96 -15.09 5.80
N ARG A 388 -8.64 -15.93 6.59
CA ARG A 388 -8.11 -17.21 7.03
C ARG A 388 -8.20 -18.25 5.90
N PRO A 389 -7.35 -19.29 5.91
CA PRO A 389 -7.40 -20.34 4.88
C PRO A 389 -8.78 -21.03 4.77
N GLU A 390 -9.49 -21.13 5.90
CA GLU A 390 -10.82 -21.74 5.99
C GLU A 390 -11.87 -21.00 5.17
N ASP A 391 -11.80 -19.67 5.21
CA ASP A 391 -12.73 -18.77 4.52
C ASP A 391 -12.30 -18.49 3.08
N TYR A 392 -10.98 -18.54 2.82
CA TYR A 392 -10.43 -18.13 1.53
C TYR A 392 -10.20 -19.28 0.53
N THR A 393 -9.96 -20.51 0.97
CA THR A 393 -9.82 -21.64 0.03
C THR A 393 -11.08 -21.94 -0.81
N PRO A 394 -12.31 -21.65 -0.34
CA PRO A 394 -13.51 -21.62 -1.20
C PRO A 394 -13.40 -20.60 -2.35
N VAL A 395 -12.78 -19.43 -2.13
CA VAL A 395 -12.56 -18.39 -3.16
C VAL A 395 -11.75 -18.92 -4.32
N TYR A 396 -10.59 -19.52 -4.03
CA TYR A 396 -9.80 -20.20 -5.07
C TYR A 396 -10.59 -21.30 -5.78
N SER A 397 -11.42 -22.06 -5.05
CA SER A 397 -12.22 -23.14 -5.64
C SER A 397 -13.24 -22.61 -6.65
N ALA A 398 -13.90 -21.50 -6.34
CA ALA A 398 -14.86 -20.86 -7.22
C ALA A 398 -14.18 -20.27 -8.47
N VAL A 399 -13.08 -19.55 -8.30
CA VAL A 399 -12.32 -18.95 -9.42
C VAL A 399 -11.80 -20.03 -10.36
N ILE A 400 -11.23 -21.12 -9.84
CA ILE A 400 -10.81 -22.30 -10.63
C ILE A 400 -11.98 -22.87 -11.44
N LYS A 401 -13.17 -22.92 -10.83
CA LYS A 401 -14.37 -23.45 -11.50
C LYS A 401 -14.85 -22.53 -12.61
N VAL A 402 -14.86 -21.22 -12.38
CA VAL A 402 -15.20 -20.19 -13.38
C VAL A 402 -14.20 -20.22 -14.54
N ALA A 403 -12.91 -20.24 -14.25
CA ALA A 403 -11.84 -20.32 -15.24
C ALA A 403 -12.02 -21.52 -16.19
N ARG A 404 -12.38 -22.69 -15.65
CA ARG A 404 -12.68 -23.88 -16.45
C ARG A 404 -13.89 -23.70 -17.37
N MET A 405 -14.95 -23.06 -16.89
CA MET A 405 -16.13 -22.77 -17.73
C MET A 405 -15.80 -21.78 -18.84
N LEU A 406 -15.02 -20.73 -18.56
CA LEU A 406 -14.57 -19.74 -19.54
C LEU A 406 -13.79 -20.40 -20.69
N VAL A 407 -12.80 -21.25 -20.36
CA VAL A 407 -12.00 -21.98 -21.36
C VAL A 407 -12.84 -22.89 -22.25
N VAL A 408 -13.81 -23.61 -21.66
CA VAL A 408 -14.72 -24.47 -22.43
C VAL A 408 -15.60 -23.64 -23.35
N TYR A 409 -16.17 -22.55 -22.86
CA TYR A 409 -17.04 -21.70 -23.66
C TYR A 409 -16.29 -21.00 -24.80
N GLN A 410 -15.09 -20.49 -24.54
CA GLN A 410 -14.25 -19.91 -25.58
C GLN A 410 -13.94 -20.94 -26.67
N ALA A 411 -13.61 -22.18 -26.31
CA ALA A 411 -13.34 -23.25 -27.27
C ALA A 411 -14.58 -23.65 -28.09
N VAL A 412 -15.80 -23.54 -27.52
CA VAL A 412 -17.05 -23.75 -28.26
C VAL A 412 -17.20 -22.69 -29.34
N LEU A 413 -17.05 -21.42 -28.99
CA LEU A 413 -17.14 -20.30 -29.93
C LEU A 413 -16.04 -20.36 -31.00
N GLU A 414 -14.79 -20.67 -30.62
CA GLU A 414 -13.69 -20.86 -31.58
C GLU A 414 -13.99 -21.97 -32.61
N ARG A 415 -14.69 -23.03 -32.20
CA ARG A 415 -15.13 -24.09 -33.12
C ARG A 415 -16.25 -23.59 -34.03
N GLU A 416 -17.23 -22.88 -33.49
CA GLU A 416 -18.33 -22.28 -34.27
C GLU A 416 -17.77 -21.32 -35.33
N ASP A 417 -16.85 -20.42 -34.98
CA ASP A 417 -16.16 -19.52 -35.91
C ASP A 417 -15.40 -20.29 -37.00
N ALA A 418 -14.70 -21.37 -36.62
CA ALA A 418 -13.92 -22.19 -37.54
C ALA A 418 -14.79 -23.03 -38.49
N ILE A 419 -16.04 -23.31 -38.11
CA ILE A 419 -17.04 -23.96 -38.97
C ILE A 419 -17.62 -22.92 -39.92
N ALA A 420 -18.12 -21.80 -39.41
CA ALA A 420 -18.71 -20.72 -40.22
C ALA A 420 -17.76 -20.24 -41.33
N LYS A 421 -16.49 -20.03 -41.00
CA LYS A 421 -15.47 -19.65 -42.00
C LYS A 421 -15.26 -20.70 -43.10
N LYS A 422 -15.47 -21.99 -42.81
CA LYS A 422 -15.36 -23.06 -43.81
C LYS A 422 -16.65 -23.22 -44.61
N GLU A 423 -17.81 -22.95 -44.02
CA GLU A 423 -19.10 -22.96 -44.72
C GLU A 423 -19.17 -21.95 -45.86
N GLU A 424 -18.34 -20.90 -45.83
CA GLU A 424 -18.17 -19.98 -46.97
C GLU A 424 -17.65 -20.67 -48.25
N ILE A 425 -16.96 -21.82 -48.11
CA ILE A 425 -16.25 -22.49 -49.21
C ILE A 425 -16.59 -23.97 -49.39
N MET A 426 -17.31 -24.59 -48.45
CA MET A 426 -17.72 -26.00 -48.50
C MET A 426 -19.05 -26.22 -47.78
N SER A 427 -19.63 -27.41 -47.89
CA SER A 427 -20.89 -27.73 -47.21
C SER A 427 -20.75 -27.72 -45.67
N GLU A 428 -21.85 -27.51 -44.94
CA GLU A 428 -21.88 -27.55 -43.46
C GLU A 428 -21.26 -28.84 -42.89
N GLU A 429 -21.57 -29.99 -43.50
CA GLU A 429 -21.09 -31.29 -43.01
C GLU A 429 -19.57 -31.43 -43.20
N GLU A 430 -19.05 -31.01 -44.35
CA GLU A 430 -17.61 -30.98 -44.63
C GLU A 430 -16.88 -29.96 -43.77
N ALA A 431 -17.47 -28.77 -43.57
CA ALA A 431 -16.94 -27.71 -42.72
C ALA A 431 -16.81 -28.17 -41.27
N ARG A 432 -17.85 -28.83 -40.73
CA ARG A 432 -17.88 -29.40 -39.39
C ARG A 432 -16.85 -30.52 -39.19
N ALA A 433 -16.64 -31.35 -40.21
CA ALA A 433 -15.63 -32.40 -40.21
C ALA A 433 -14.19 -31.84 -40.29
N ALA A 434 -13.99 -30.81 -41.10
CA ALA A 434 -12.68 -30.14 -41.27
C ALA A 434 -12.31 -29.21 -40.11
N ALA A 435 -13.28 -28.72 -39.33
CA ALA A 435 -13.03 -27.84 -38.20
C ALA A 435 -12.37 -28.58 -37.00
N PRO A 436 -11.39 -27.95 -36.31
CA PRO A 436 -10.73 -28.55 -35.15
C PRO A 436 -11.74 -29.05 -34.10
N GLY A 437 -11.59 -30.32 -33.69
CA GLY A 437 -12.40 -30.94 -32.64
C GLY A 437 -12.39 -30.12 -31.34
N LEU A 438 -13.55 -30.00 -30.68
CA LEU A 438 -13.65 -29.24 -29.42
C LEU A 438 -12.66 -29.75 -28.35
N PHE A 439 -12.49 -31.07 -28.25
CA PHE A 439 -11.50 -31.68 -27.37
C PHE A 439 -10.08 -31.20 -27.65
N ARG A 440 -9.70 -31.02 -28.93
CA ARG A 440 -8.36 -30.56 -29.32
C ARG A 440 -8.13 -29.11 -28.89
N LEU A 441 -9.14 -28.25 -29.06
CA LEU A 441 -9.08 -26.85 -28.65
C LEU A 441 -8.94 -26.72 -27.12
N VAL A 442 -9.79 -27.43 -26.37
CA VAL A 442 -9.74 -27.44 -24.90
C VAL A 442 -8.42 -28.02 -24.40
N ARG A 443 -7.96 -29.15 -24.97
CA ARG A 443 -6.69 -29.78 -24.58
C ARG A 443 -5.50 -28.82 -24.76
N GLY A 444 -5.45 -28.08 -25.87
CA GLY A 444 -4.38 -27.12 -26.12
C GLY A 444 -4.29 -26.05 -25.03
N LYS A 445 -5.44 -25.50 -24.61
CA LYS A 445 -5.52 -24.52 -23.51
C LYS A 445 -5.20 -25.17 -22.15
N VAL A 446 -5.72 -26.38 -21.92
CA VAL A 446 -5.50 -27.10 -20.65
C VAL A 446 -4.04 -27.39 -20.39
N GLN A 447 -3.34 -27.92 -21.38
CA GLN A 447 -1.91 -28.24 -21.29
C GLN A 447 -1.02 -27.00 -21.21
N ARG A 448 -1.52 -25.84 -21.65
CA ARG A 448 -0.77 -24.58 -21.64
C ARG A 448 -0.87 -23.85 -20.30
N PHE A 449 -2.07 -23.70 -19.73
CA PHE A 449 -2.25 -22.81 -18.56
C PHE A 449 -3.33 -23.25 -17.55
N MET A 450 -3.96 -24.43 -17.69
CA MET A 450 -5.02 -24.88 -16.74
C MET A 450 -4.62 -26.04 -15.83
N THR A 451 -3.38 -26.50 -15.89
CA THR A 451 -2.84 -27.56 -15.01
C THR A 451 -1.70 -27.03 -14.16
N ILE A 452 -1.29 -27.82 -13.16
CA ILE A 452 -0.02 -27.60 -12.49
C ILE A 452 1.15 -27.73 -13.47
N VAL A 453 2.27 -27.10 -13.15
CA VAL A 453 3.45 -27.05 -14.02
C VAL A 453 3.96 -28.46 -14.35
N THR A 454 4.41 -28.63 -15.59
CA THR A 454 5.04 -29.84 -16.13
C THR A 454 6.42 -29.50 -16.67
N ASP A 455 7.22 -30.50 -17.02
CA ASP A 455 8.56 -30.31 -17.61
C ASP A 455 8.58 -29.44 -18.89
N THR A 456 7.42 -29.25 -19.52
CA THR A 456 7.27 -28.56 -20.81
C THR A 456 6.45 -27.27 -20.76
N SER A 457 5.90 -26.91 -19.59
CA SER A 457 5.02 -25.74 -19.43
C SER A 457 5.59 -24.75 -18.42
N GLU A 458 5.34 -23.46 -18.63
CA GLU A 458 5.62 -22.43 -17.64
C GLU A 458 4.50 -22.38 -16.57
N PRO A 459 4.80 -21.97 -15.33
CA PRO A 459 3.77 -21.81 -14.30
C PRO A 459 2.85 -20.64 -14.66
N ALA A 460 1.56 -20.81 -14.36
CA ALA A 460 0.49 -19.87 -14.70
C ALA A 460 -0.49 -19.71 -13.51
N PRO A 461 -1.45 -18.77 -13.55
CA PRO A 461 -2.38 -18.52 -12.45
C PRO A 461 -3.05 -19.77 -11.87
N MET A 462 -3.43 -20.73 -12.73
CA MET A 462 -4.07 -21.97 -12.28
C MET A 462 -3.15 -22.87 -11.46
N ASP A 463 -1.86 -22.97 -11.82
CA ASP A 463 -0.85 -23.72 -11.07
C ASP A 463 -0.76 -23.16 -9.64
N TRP A 464 -0.54 -21.85 -9.52
CA TRP A 464 -0.45 -21.18 -8.22
C TRP A 464 -1.73 -21.32 -7.39
N MET A 465 -2.91 -21.12 -8.00
CA MET A 465 -4.19 -21.25 -7.29
C MET A 465 -4.42 -22.68 -6.79
N PHE A 466 -4.07 -23.71 -7.57
CA PHE A 466 -4.16 -25.10 -7.11
C PHE A 466 -3.28 -25.35 -5.90
N ASP A 467 -2.07 -24.81 -5.93
CA ASP A 467 -1.06 -25.00 -4.91
C ASP A 467 -1.36 -24.27 -3.61
N ALA A 468 -1.71 -22.98 -3.70
CA ALA A 468 -2.12 -22.15 -2.57
C ALA A 468 -3.37 -22.73 -1.87
N ARG A 469 -4.33 -23.20 -2.66
CA ARG A 469 -5.54 -23.86 -2.16
C ARG A 469 -5.23 -25.20 -1.49
N THR A 470 -4.42 -26.05 -2.13
CA THR A 470 -4.06 -27.37 -1.58
C THR A 470 -3.32 -27.23 -0.25
N TYR A 471 -2.42 -26.24 -0.17
CA TYR A 471 -1.70 -25.93 1.06
C TYR A 471 -2.61 -25.39 2.17
N GLY A 472 -3.51 -24.45 1.85
CA GLY A 472 -4.50 -23.93 2.81
C GLY A 472 -5.43 -25.00 3.36
N MET A 473 -5.93 -25.90 2.50
CA MET A 473 -6.72 -27.05 2.94
C MET A 473 -5.91 -27.97 3.86
N ARG A 474 -4.63 -28.22 3.56
CA ARG A 474 -3.78 -29.04 4.43
C ARG A 474 -3.66 -28.44 5.82
N ILE A 475 -3.43 -27.12 5.93
CA ILE A 475 -3.33 -26.42 7.22
C ILE A 475 -4.63 -26.56 8.02
N ARG A 476 -5.79 -26.35 7.39
CA ARG A 476 -7.11 -26.55 8.00
C ARG A 476 -7.29 -27.93 8.62
N PHE A 477 -6.74 -28.98 7.99
CA PHE A 477 -6.95 -30.36 8.43
C PHE A 477 -5.81 -30.95 9.28
N THR A 478 -4.67 -30.26 9.43
CA THR A 478 -3.46 -30.85 10.07
C THR A 478 -2.88 -30.06 11.24
N THR A 479 -3.35 -28.84 11.53
CA THR A 479 -2.73 -27.97 12.53
C THR A 479 -3.31 -28.20 13.94
N LEU A 480 -2.91 -29.32 14.57
CA LEU A 480 -2.73 -29.44 16.02
C LEU A 480 -1.23 -29.73 16.20
N ALA A 481 -0.46 -28.75 16.68
CA ALA A 481 0.99 -28.85 16.74
C ALA A 481 1.45 -29.89 17.78
N THR A 482 2.25 -30.88 17.35
CA THR A 482 2.89 -31.89 18.22
C THR A 482 4.25 -31.39 18.72
N GLY A 483 4.51 -31.56 20.02
CA GLY A 483 5.69 -31.05 20.75
C GLY A 483 7.04 -31.64 20.34
N GLY A 484 8.07 -30.80 20.34
CA GLY A 484 9.45 -31.12 19.98
C GLY A 484 10.45 -31.07 21.15
N ILE A 485 10.03 -31.46 22.35
CA ILE A 485 10.87 -31.42 23.56
C ILE A 485 10.95 -32.83 24.15
N ASP A 486 12.16 -33.38 24.25
CA ASP A 486 12.44 -34.65 24.96
C ASP A 486 13.15 -34.38 26.29
N TRP A 487 12.74 -35.12 27.33
CA TRP A 487 13.23 -34.98 28.70
C TRP A 487 13.93 -36.26 29.14
N GLN A 488 15.21 -36.16 29.52
CA GLN A 488 15.98 -37.27 30.08
C GLN A 488 16.66 -36.85 31.38
N GLY A 489 15.98 -37.06 32.51
CA GLY A 489 16.47 -36.65 33.82
C GLY A 489 16.67 -35.13 33.90
N ASP A 490 17.89 -34.68 34.17
CA ASP A 490 18.26 -33.24 34.22
C ASP A 490 18.47 -32.60 32.84
N ARG A 491 18.47 -33.39 31.76
CA ARG A 491 18.86 -32.94 30.43
C ARG A 491 17.66 -32.75 29.51
N ILE A 492 17.57 -31.56 28.94
CA ILE A 492 16.60 -31.21 27.90
C ILE A 492 17.26 -31.43 26.53
N THR A 493 16.52 -32.08 25.63
CA THR A 493 16.93 -32.21 24.23
C THR A 493 15.91 -31.53 23.33
N TYR A 494 16.36 -30.49 22.62
CA TYR A 494 15.60 -29.82 21.57
C TYR A 494 16.40 -29.92 20.27
N GLN A 495 15.87 -30.66 19.31
CA GLN A 495 16.58 -30.99 18.06
C GLN A 495 17.94 -31.65 18.31
N ARG A 496 19.06 -30.96 18.02
CA ARG A 496 20.44 -31.43 18.25
C ARG A 496 21.10 -30.81 19.48
N LEU A 497 20.42 -29.90 20.17
CA LEU A 497 20.93 -29.23 21.35
C LEU A 497 20.61 -30.08 22.59
N ARG A 498 21.64 -30.34 23.41
CA ARG A 498 21.51 -31.03 24.69
C ARG A 498 22.19 -30.22 25.78
N PHE A 499 21.45 -29.78 26.78
CA PHE A 499 21.96 -29.02 27.91
C PHE A 499 21.28 -29.48 29.21
N SER A 500 21.94 -29.26 30.35
CA SER A 500 21.38 -29.56 31.68
C SER A 500 20.46 -28.42 32.14
N MET A 501 19.58 -28.72 33.10
CA MET A 501 18.75 -27.72 33.77
C MET A 501 19.57 -26.59 34.43
N GLY A 502 20.75 -26.91 34.99
CA GLY A 502 21.66 -25.90 35.56
C GLY A 502 22.22 -24.96 34.49
N ALA A 503 22.69 -25.51 33.36
CA ALA A 503 23.19 -24.70 32.25
C ALA A 503 22.08 -23.85 31.61
N LEU A 504 20.86 -24.38 31.54
CA LEU A 504 19.69 -23.61 31.12
C LEU A 504 19.42 -22.47 32.10
N ALA A 505 19.44 -22.73 33.41
CA ALA A 505 19.20 -21.72 34.44
C ALA A 505 20.27 -20.61 34.39
N ASP A 506 21.54 -20.96 34.29
CA ASP A 506 22.64 -19.98 34.19
C ASP A 506 22.54 -19.14 32.92
N MET A 507 22.28 -19.76 31.77
CA MET A 507 22.04 -19.06 30.51
C MET A 507 20.83 -18.13 30.62
N VAL A 508 19.73 -18.58 31.22
CA VAL A 508 18.52 -17.77 31.43
C VAL A 508 18.81 -16.61 32.39
N HIS A 509 19.57 -16.83 33.47
CA HIS A 509 19.95 -15.78 34.40
C HIS A 509 20.84 -14.72 33.74
N GLU A 510 21.79 -15.14 32.91
CA GLU A 510 22.66 -14.23 32.18
C GLU A 510 21.88 -13.43 31.13
N LEU A 511 20.98 -14.08 30.40
CA LEU A 511 20.05 -13.41 29.48
C LEU A 511 19.14 -12.41 30.21
N ILE A 512 18.61 -12.77 31.38
CA ILE A 512 17.80 -11.87 32.20
C ILE A 512 18.63 -10.66 32.63
N ARG A 513 19.90 -10.86 33.00
CA ARG A 513 20.81 -9.77 33.40
C ARG A 513 21.08 -8.82 32.25
N GLU A 514 21.42 -9.34 31.07
CA GLU A 514 21.63 -8.53 29.86
C GLU A 514 20.34 -7.80 29.43
N MET A 515 19.20 -8.50 29.46
CA MET A 515 17.90 -7.91 29.18
C MET A 515 17.55 -6.79 30.16
N LYS A 516 17.85 -6.94 31.45
CA LYS A 516 17.67 -5.86 32.44
C LYS A 516 18.56 -4.65 32.11
N GLY A 517 19.82 -4.84 31.71
CA GLY A 517 20.65 -3.71 31.29
C GLY A 517 20.07 -2.96 30.08
N VAL A 518 19.64 -3.69 29.04
CA VAL A 518 19.02 -3.10 27.84
C VAL A 518 17.69 -2.43 28.17
N LEU A 519 16.82 -3.10 28.92
CA LEU A 519 15.51 -2.59 29.29
C LEU A 519 15.61 -1.35 30.19
N GLY A 520 16.61 -1.30 31.08
CA GLY A 520 16.84 -0.15 31.96
C GLY A 520 17.23 1.07 31.14
N ALA A 521 18.15 0.88 30.18
CA ALA A 521 18.52 1.92 29.25
C ALA A 521 17.33 2.42 28.39
N LEU A 522 16.47 1.51 27.91
CA LEU A 522 15.27 1.86 27.12
C LEU A 522 14.18 2.57 27.94
N LEU A 523 14.01 2.19 29.21
CA LEU A 523 13.01 2.78 30.10
C LEU A 523 13.49 4.03 30.84
N MET A 524 14.77 4.41 30.64
CA MET A 524 15.46 5.50 31.34
C MET A 524 15.52 5.31 32.87
N VAL A 525 15.71 4.06 33.30
CA VAL A 525 15.80 3.63 34.70
C VAL A 525 17.16 2.99 34.95
N GLU A 526 17.77 3.27 36.10
CA GLU A 526 19.02 2.63 36.53
C GLU A 526 18.78 1.16 36.90
N GLU A 527 19.78 0.29 36.72
CA GLU A 527 19.64 -1.16 36.94
C GLU A 527 19.15 -1.53 38.36
N ASP A 528 19.42 -0.67 39.34
CA ASP A 528 19.01 -0.89 40.74
C ASP A 528 17.61 -0.37 41.07
N ASN A 529 16.95 0.35 40.14
CA ASN A 529 15.66 1.01 40.37
C ASN A 529 14.52 0.46 39.49
N PHE A 530 14.64 -0.78 39.01
CA PHE A 530 13.59 -1.44 38.21
C PHE A 530 12.22 -1.51 38.89
N ASN A 531 12.17 -1.42 40.22
CA ASN A 531 10.93 -1.37 40.99
C ASN A 531 10.07 -0.13 40.66
N ALA A 532 10.67 0.91 40.08
CA ALA A 532 9.93 2.08 39.61
C ALA A 532 9.12 1.80 38.34
N VAL A 533 9.50 0.80 37.53
CA VAL A 533 8.81 0.46 36.28
C VAL A 533 7.41 -0.09 36.60
N PRO A 534 6.36 0.33 35.89
CA PRO A 534 5.02 -0.21 36.08
C PRO A 534 5.02 -1.74 35.95
N ALA A 535 4.68 -2.43 37.02
CA ALA A 535 4.61 -3.89 37.03
C ALA A 535 3.49 -4.38 36.11
N ILE A 536 3.78 -5.45 35.36
CA ILE A 536 2.79 -6.18 34.59
C ILE A 536 1.96 -7.01 35.57
N ASP A 537 0.64 -6.84 35.51
CA ASP A 537 -0.31 -7.61 36.31
C ASP A 537 -0.59 -8.96 35.62
N TRP A 538 0.33 -9.91 35.80
CA TRP A 538 0.27 -11.23 35.17
C TRP A 538 -0.98 -12.03 35.53
N GLU A 539 -1.55 -11.81 36.72
CA GLU A 539 -2.76 -12.51 37.17
C GLU A 539 -4.01 -12.02 36.44
N ARG A 540 -4.04 -10.73 36.09
CA ARG A 540 -5.16 -10.10 35.38
C ARG A 540 -4.94 -9.96 33.88
N PHE A 541 -3.81 -10.44 33.37
CA PHE A 541 -3.50 -10.50 31.95
C PHE A 541 -4.62 -11.21 31.17
N LYS A 542 -5.14 -10.53 30.16
CA LYS A 542 -6.07 -11.07 29.17
C LYS A 542 -5.49 -10.89 27.76
N ASP A 543 -5.74 -11.84 26.90
CA ASP A 543 -5.43 -11.75 25.48
C ASP A 543 -6.61 -12.36 24.72
N ASP A 544 -6.98 -11.75 23.61
CA ASP A 544 -7.99 -12.32 22.72
C ASP A 544 -7.29 -13.14 21.64
N HIS A 545 -7.12 -14.43 21.91
CA HIS A 545 -6.51 -15.35 20.95
C HIS A 545 -7.35 -15.56 19.68
N SER A 546 -8.59 -15.06 19.64
CA SER A 546 -9.42 -15.09 18.45
C SER A 546 -9.20 -13.89 17.52
N GLU A 547 -8.56 -12.82 18.03
CA GLU A 547 -8.25 -11.59 17.30
C GLU A 547 -6.93 -11.74 16.51
N ASP A 548 -7.04 -11.73 15.19
CA ASP A 548 -5.95 -12.03 14.25
C ASP A 548 -5.57 -10.84 13.35
N ARG A 549 -6.09 -9.64 13.64
CA ARG A 549 -5.71 -8.43 12.92
C ARG A 549 -4.22 -8.16 13.01
N VAL A 550 -3.60 -7.85 11.87
CA VAL A 550 -2.18 -7.53 11.80
C VAL A 550 -1.90 -6.27 12.63
N GLY A 551 -1.00 -6.39 13.61
CA GLY A 551 -0.66 -5.31 14.54
C GLY A 551 -1.54 -5.26 15.80
N TYR A 552 -2.47 -6.20 15.98
CA TYR A 552 -3.09 -6.46 17.28
C TYR A 552 -2.08 -7.04 18.27
N SER A 553 -2.25 -6.69 19.54
CA SER A 553 -1.54 -7.31 20.67
C SER A 553 -2.38 -7.13 21.93
N PHE A 554 -2.10 -7.91 22.97
CA PHE A 554 -2.72 -7.77 24.30
C PHE A 554 -2.66 -6.34 24.87
N LEU A 555 -1.76 -5.48 24.40
CA LEU A 555 -1.69 -4.06 24.78
C LEU A 555 -2.93 -3.26 24.35
N GLN A 556 -3.69 -3.77 23.38
CA GLN A 556 -4.91 -3.15 22.85
C GLN A 556 -6.20 -3.77 23.42
N ASP A 557 -6.09 -4.81 24.26
CA ASP A 557 -7.22 -5.44 24.94
C ASP A 557 -7.75 -4.52 26.05
N ASP A 558 -9.03 -4.16 25.97
CA ASP A 558 -9.67 -3.23 26.89
C ASP A 558 -9.76 -3.76 28.34
N ARG A 559 -9.67 -5.08 28.53
CA ARG A 559 -9.63 -5.73 29.84
C ARG A 559 -8.29 -5.50 30.55
N ASN A 560 -7.22 -5.19 29.81
CA ASN A 560 -5.87 -4.92 30.34
C ASN A 560 -5.68 -3.46 30.79
N VAL A 561 -6.52 -2.98 31.71
CA VAL A 561 -6.48 -1.59 32.22
C VAL A 561 -5.14 -1.18 32.84
N TRP A 562 -4.30 -2.14 33.25
CA TRP A 562 -2.97 -1.89 33.81
C TRP A 562 -1.97 -1.33 32.78
N VAL A 563 -2.21 -1.54 31.48
CA VAL A 563 -1.37 -1.07 30.37
C VAL A 563 -1.31 0.47 30.34
N ALA A 564 -2.38 1.15 30.78
CA ALA A 564 -2.44 2.61 30.86
C ALA A 564 -1.32 3.22 31.73
N ARG A 565 -0.78 2.48 32.72
CA ARG A 565 0.33 2.96 33.58
C ARG A 565 1.65 3.08 32.82
N GLY A 566 1.82 2.31 31.74
CA GLY A 566 2.99 2.35 30.88
C GLY A 566 2.90 3.41 29.76
N HIS A 567 1.70 3.89 29.44
CA HIS A 567 1.51 4.88 28.38
C HIS A 567 2.25 6.18 28.69
N GLY A 568 3.16 6.57 27.80
CA GLY A 568 3.98 7.78 27.97
C GLY A 568 5.03 7.69 29.08
N TRP A 569 5.36 6.49 29.59
CA TRP A 569 6.34 6.31 30.66
C TRP A 569 7.68 6.99 30.39
N VAL A 570 8.30 6.68 29.23
CA VAL A 570 9.61 7.21 28.85
C VAL A 570 9.55 8.73 28.73
N LEU A 571 8.50 9.27 28.11
CA LEU A 571 8.28 10.71 28.02
C LEU A 571 8.14 11.36 29.41
N GLY A 572 7.43 10.70 30.32
CA GLY A 572 7.29 11.14 31.70
C GLY A 572 8.64 11.17 32.45
N GLN A 573 9.49 10.16 32.26
CA GLN A 573 10.84 10.13 32.85
C GLN A 573 11.72 11.24 32.27
N MET A 574 11.66 11.47 30.96
CA MET A 574 12.41 12.54 30.28
C MET A 574 12.05 13.93 30.80
N LEU A 575 10.77 14.17 31.12
CA LEU A 575 10.28 15.47 31.57
C LEU A 575 10.47 15.69 33.08
N ARG A 576 10.30 14.65 33.91
CA ARG A 576 10.42 14.77 35.38
C ARG A 576 11.86 14.91 35.88
N ARG A 577 12.83 14.39 35.12
CA ARG A 577 14.24 14.38 35.50
C ARG A 577 14.98 15.55 34.86
N ALA A 578 15.50 16.47 35.67
CA ALA A 578 16.17 17.68 35.18
C ALA A 578 17.42 17.38 34.32
N ASP A 579 18.18 16.33 34.68
CA ASP A 579 19.31 15.85 33.89
C ASP A 579 18.88 15.34 32.51
N LYS A 580 17.80 14.57 32.45
CA LYS A 580 17.25 14.03 31.20
C LYS A 580 16.54 15.09 30.36
N GLN A 581 15.85 16.03 30.99
CA GLN A 581 15.24 17.16 30.30
C GLN A 581 16.32 18.03 29.64
N ALA A 582 17.43 18.30 30.33
CA ALA A 582 18.56 19.03 29.78
C ALA A 582 19.29 18.27 28.66
N GLU A 583 19.35 16.94 28.73
CA GLU A 583 19.96 16.08 27.71
C GLU A 583 19.07 15.96 26.46
N TRP A 584 17.76 15.82 26.64
CA TRP A 584 16.83 15.41 25.58
C TRP A 584 15.96 16.52 25.01
N VAL A 585 15.58 17.53 25.79
CA VAL A 585 14.63 18.56 25.37
C VAL A 585 15.38 19.76 24.80
N ALA A 586 14.99 20.16 23.59
CA ALA A 586 15.51 21.37 22.97
C ALA A 586 14.91 22.61 23.64
N GLY A 587 15.71 23.67 23.78
CA GLY A 587 15.24 24.94 24.35
C GLY A 587 14.12 25.57 23.51
N ALA A 588 13.51 26.67 24.00
CA ALA A 588 12.38 27.33 23.34
C ALA A 588 12.65 27.81 21.89
N ALA A 589 13.91 27.82 21.45
CA ALA A 589 14.37 28.39 20.18
C ALA A 589 14.29 27.44 18.96
N ASP A 590 14.21 26.11 19.16
CA ASP A 590 14.21 25.14 18.05
C ASP A 590 12.77 24.74 17.71
N GLY A 591 12.30 25.15 16.52
CA GLY A 591 10.94 24.89 16.05
C GLY A 591 10.60 23.41 15.84
N ALA A 592 9.29 23.10 15.87
CA ALA A 592 8.58 21.85 15.53
C ALA A 592 9.01 20.52 16.20
N ILE A 593 10.29 20.32 16.53
CA ILE A 593 10.84 19.08 17.08
C ILE A 593 11.28 19.35 18.53
N PRO A 594 10.60 18.77 19.54
CA PRO A 594 10.89 19.06 20.94
C PRO A 594 12.19 18.42 21.45
N TYR A 595 12.85 17.58 20.64
CA TYR A 595 13.96 16.73 21.06
C TYR A 595 15.29 17.13 20.42
N ARG A 596 16.38 17.03 21.18
CA ARG A 596 17.75 17.24 20.68
C ARG A 596 18.20 16.05 19.83
N ALA A 597 18.61 16.30 18.59
CA ALA A 597 18.98 15.26 17.63
C ALA A 597 20.13 14.35 18.10
N ASP A 598 21.04 14.84 18.93
CA ASP A 598 22.19 14.04 19.43
C ASP A 598 21.77 13.02 20.49
N ALA A 599 20.89 13.38 21.42
CA ALA A 599 20.37 12.47 22.45
C ALA A 599 19.60 11.30 21.80
N VAL A 600 18.88 11.61 20.74
CA VAL A 600 18.09 10.67 19.96
C VAL A 600 18.97 9.65 19.24
N ARG A 601 20.00 10.14 18.55
CA ARG A 601 20.99 9.29 17.85
C ARG A 601 21.86 8.50 18.82
N GLY A 602 22.01 8.96 20.06
CA GLY A 602 22.76 8.28 21.11
C GLY A 602 21.98 7.17 21.82
N HIS A 603 20.65 7.17 21.73
CA HIS A 603 19.81 6.23 22.47
C HIS A 603 19.91 4.81 21.92
N PRO A 604 19.93 3.75 22.77
CA PRO A 604 20.02 2.36 22.33
C PRO A 604 18.96 1.96 21.30
N PHE A 605 17.77 2.57 21.38
CA PHE A 605 16.67 2.36 20.42
C PHE A 605 17.06 2.69 18.97
N SER A 606 17.92 3.69 18.74
CA SER A 606 18.39 4.08 17.40
C SER A 606 19.29 3.02 16.74
N LYS A 607 19.89 2.12 17.53
CA LYS A 607 20.72 1.00 17.08
C LYS A 607 19.92 -0.29 16.85
N LEU A 608 18.67 -0.33 17.33
CA LEU A 608 17.77 -1.48 17.20
C LEU A 608 16.82 -1.36 15.99
N LEU A 609 16.74 -0.18 15.36
CA LEU A 609 15.95 0.04 14.15
C LEU A 609 16.73 -0.38 12.88
N PRO A 610 16.08 -1.06 11.90
CA PRO A 610 16.71 -1.33 10.62
C PRO A 610 17.10 -0.02 9.91
N THR A 611 18.22 -0.05 9.17
CA THR A 611 19.00 1.06 8.57
C THR A 611 18.26 2.08 7.69
N ARG A 612 16.92 2.03 7.58
CA ARG A 612 16.10 2.98 6.79
C ARG A 612 15.36 4.05 7.63
N VAL A 613 15.50 4.06 8.95
CA VAL A 613 14.90 5.11 9.81
C VAL A 613 16.00 5.98 10.43
N HIS A 614 16.64 6.79 9.59
CA HIS A 614 17.58 7.83 10.03
C HIS A 614 17.10 9.21 9.59
N ASP A 615 15.82 9.49 9.85
CA ASP A 615 15.26 10.84 9.74
C ASP A 615 15.06 11.40 11.17
N PRO A 616 15.73 12.51 11.55
CA PRO A 616 15.66 13.08 12.91
C PRO A 616 14.26 13.56 13.33
N THR A 617 13.30 13.55 12.42
CA THR A 617 11.87 13.80 12.67
C THR A 617 11.15 12.65 13.37
N PHE A 618 11.76 11.46 13.48
CA PHE A 618 11.10 10.24 13.99
C PHE A 618 11.64 9.80 15.34
N ILE A 619 10.91 10.10 16.42
CA ILE A 619 11.32 9.71 17.78
C ILE A 619 10.13 9.43 18.70
N LEU A 620 10.14 8.21 19.23
CA LEU A 620 9.39 7.70 20.39
C LEU A 620 7.87 7.49 20.23
N ALA A 621 7.39 6.95 19.11
CA ALA A 621 6.15 6.16 19.19
C ALA A 621 6.50 4.77 19.78
N PRO A 622 5.66 4.16 20.64
CA PRO A 622 5.85 2.77 21.04
C PRO A 622 5.80 1.91 19.78
N SER A 623 6.92 1.29 19.40
CA SER A 623 6.93 0.36 18.30
C SER A 623 6.08 -0.85 18.69
N SER A 624 4.92 -1.00 18.07
CA SER A 624 4.17 -2.26 18.00
C SER A 624 4.83 -3.28 17.07
N GLU A 625 6.09 -3.06 16.66
CA GLU A 625 6.86 -4.05 15.90
C GLU A 625 7.38 -5.14 16.86
N PRO A 626 7.23 -6.42 16.50
CA PRO A 626 7.81 -7.50 17.28
C PRO A 626 9.34 -7.37 17.27
N MET A 627 9.95 -7.29 18.46
CA MET A 627 11.40 -7.38 18.62
C MET A 627 11.91 -8.64 17.93
N GLN A 628 12.87 -8.50 17.00
CA GLN A 628 13.61 -9.66 16.51
C GLN A 628 14.34 -10.34 17.67
N PRO A 629 14.39 -11.68 17.73
CA PRO A 629 15.28 -12.37 18.64
C PRO A 629 16.72 -11.98 18.27
N MET A 630 17.42 -11.41 19.24
CA MET A 630 18.85 -11.11 19.14
C MET A 630 19.56 -12.41 18.75
N ARG A 631 20.20 -12.42 17.58
CA ARG A 631 21.09 -13.52 17.18
C ARG A 631 22.30 -13.50 18.12
N ILE A 632 22.28 -14.36 19.12
CA ILE A 632 23.49 -14.75 19.85
C ILE A 632 24.29 -15.59 18.86
N ALA A 633 25.49 -15.11 18.53
CA ALA A 633 26.45 -15.84 17.71
C ALA A 633 27.03 -17.03 18.47
#